data_AF-A0A498Q9P1-F1
#
_entry.id   AF-A0A498Q9P1-F1
#
_cell.length_a   1.000
_cell.length_b   1.000
_cell.length_c   1.000
_cell.angle_alpha   90.00
_cell.angle_beta   90.00
_cell.angle_gamma   90.00
#
_symmetry.space_group_name_H-M   'P 1'
#
loop_
_entity.id
_entity.type
_entity.pdbx_description
1 polymer ?
#
loop_
_entity_poly.entity_id
_entity_poly.type
_entity_poly.pdbx_seq_one_letter_code
_entity_poly.pdbx_strand_id
1 'polypeptide(L)'
;MFCDRRIRMLANMSEIDWSDVGMSELPTGTVTLLLADIEGSTRLWDTHPDEMSAAITRLDRVVSEAIAAHDGVRPVEQGEGDSFVVAFARASDAVACAVQLQRAPLAPIRLRIGVHTGEVRLRSQTGGDGNYVGPAINRTARLRDLGHGGQTVLSGTTSDLVIDQLPTDAWLADLGSYPLRDLPRPERVVQLCHPDLRNDFPPLRTPETVATRNIPVQLTNFVGRQQEIASLREALAGSRLVTLTGAGGVGKTRLAVHVATTIADKFRDGGYYVDLAPITHPDVVPVTAARALALPDQPGRSTMDTLLRYIRERQLLIVLDNCEHLLDASSKLVAALLVAAPGLTVLATSREPLGVAGEAAWQVPSLSLADDAVELFADRARLARAGFTVSDENAVAVKQICARLDGMPLAIELAAARVRTMSLTEIVDGLHDRFRLLTGGSRTAVRRQQTLRASVEWSHALLTDTERSLFRRLAVFLGGFDLDAAQTVAGADDIQRYQVLDQLTLLVDKSLVLAENTSGRTRYRLLETVRQYALEKLSESEEADAIRARHRDYYTSIAALLDKPGRTDYEQLLVQAETDMDNLRSAFTWSLENSDLEQALRLASALQPLWHTRGRILEGCAWFDAIPIDEASQQQVTAATRARALADMAVVTLFRGDSTARAQRALTIARELDEPALLARVLTACGIVAGYLYDAEAAAAYYAEAAGLARAIDDRWRLSQILAQQSNTAVMQGDPVAAQATAEEGRDLADVVGDRFGARLCRLSLGWALLMRGELVDAVAQFSAVVADCQASHDDFLTASGLMGLGVAHAQRGEVRAAAAAAEVALEAVADLGEYFLGLGYVAAAQAALAGDDVAAAQVASEAAWRYLSVAQPKMAVAQRGFNAVEAARVLGDLTAARLWADGAVAVATGWHRVAAYLARARVATAQGLQDQSERDAHDALACAADSGVYLHLADTLDCLADLGKGTDSWRAARLFGAADACRRRMGQVLFKIHQADYEASVTVLRDAMGNNDFDAAWAEGTTLSAEEAIGYAQRGRGDRKRASSGWESLTPAELDVVRLVTEGLGNKDIAGRLFLSPRTVQAHLTHVYTKLGLTSRVQLAQEAARRSQ
;
A
#
# COMPACT_ATOMS: atom_id res chain seq x y z
N MET A 1 21.46 13.22 -63.95
CA MET A 1 22.02 13.55 -65.28
C MET A 1 20.84 13.69 -66.21
N PHE A 2 20.51 14.95 -66.55
CA PHE A 2 19.81 15.43 -67.76
C PHE A 2 18.40 14.85 -68.03
N CYS A 3 17.30 15.60 -67.89
CA CYS A 3 17.00 16.92 -68.49
C CYS A 3 17.27 16.90 -69.99
N ASP A 4 16.25 16.97 -70.85
CA ASP A 4 16.14 18.12 -71.75
C ASP A 4 14.85 18.12 -72.57
N ARG A 5 14.45 19.36 -72.88
CA ARG A 5 13.75 19.79 -74.10
C ARG A 5 12.26 19.46 -74.24
N ARG A 6 11.43 20.47 -73.99
CA ARG A 6 11.12 21.61 -74.89
C ARG A 6 9.91 21.26 -75.76
N ILE A 7 8.78 21.89 -75.47
CA ILE A 7 8.32 23.08 -76.19
C ILE A 7 8.05 22.75 -77.66
N ARG A 8 6.78 22.59 -78.00
CA ARG A 8 6.13 23.22 -79.17
C ARG A 8 4.64 22.89 -79.16
N MET A 9 3.82 23.87 -79.55
CA MET A 9 2.36 24.00 -79.38
C MET A 9 1.99 24.42 -77.95
N LEU A 10 1.65 25.67 -77.65
CA LEU A 10 0.85 26.62 -78.41
C LEU A 10 1.47 28.02 -78.34
N ALA A 11 2.10 28.42 -79.45
CA ALA A 11 2.32 29.81 -79.79
C ALA A 11 1.13 30.25 -80.64
N ASN A 12 0.40 31.25 -80.16
CA ASN A 12 -0.23 32.34 -80.90
C ASN A 12 -1.41 32.87 -80.08
N MET A 13 -1.26 34.10 -79.59
CA MET A 13 -2.27 35.14 -79.77
C MET A 13 -1.65 36.51 -79.43
N SER A 14 -1.40 37.26 -80.51
CA SER A 14 -1.29 38.72 -80.68
C SER A 14 -0.35 39.55 -79.79
N GLU A 15 0.78 39.94 -80.41
CA GLU A 15 1.49 41.20 -80.18
C GLU A 15 0.55 42.41 -80.39
N ILE A 16 0.52 43.33 -79.42
CA ILE A 16 0.03 44.70 -79.62
C ILE A 16 1.26 45.60 -79.53
N ASP A 17 1.56 46.24 -80.66
CA ASP A 17 2.66 47.18 -80.87
C ASP A 17 2.38 48.51 -80.15
N TRP A 18 3.21 48.83 -79.15
CA TRP A 18 3.14 50.06 -78.34
C TRP A 18 4.35 50.98 -78.55
N SER A 19 4.94 50.98 -79.75
CA SER A 19 6.22 51.67 -80.01
C SER A 19 6.15 53.20 -80.18
N ASP A 20 5.00 53.86 -80.00
CA ASP A 20 4.87 55.31 -80.25
C ASP A 20 4.21 56.12 -79.11
N VAL A 21 4.83 56.10 -77.91
CA VAL A 21 4.73 57.19 -76.91
C VAL A 21 6.11 57.36 -76.24
N GLY A 22 6.65 58.58 -76.26
CA GLY A 22 8.05 58.90 -75.97
C GLY A 22 8.65 58.30 -74.69
N MET A 23 9.88 57.82 -74.79
CA MET A 23 10.68 57.26 -73.69
C MET A 23 10.91 58.30 -72.58
N SER A 24 10.21 58.18 -71.46
CA SER A 24 10.70 58.70 -70.18
C SER A 24 11.68 57.69 -69.59
N GLU A 25 12.91 58.09 -69.28
CA GLU A 25 13.89 57.22 -68.61
C GLU A 25 13.30 56.63 -67.32
N LEU A 26 13.45 55.32 -67.12
CA LEU A 26 13.00 54.65 -65.89
C LEU A 26 13.72 55.24 -64.67
N PRO A 27 12.98 55.59 -63.59
CA PRO A 27 13.62 56.14 -62.40
C PRO A 27 14.58 55.13 -61.78
N THR A 28 15.75 55.61 -61.33
CA THR A 28 16.80 54.81 -60.68
C THR A 28 17.16 55.40 -59.30
N GLY A 29 17.77 54.58 -58.43
CA GLY A 29 17.99 54.94 -57.02
C GLY A 29 16.82 54.51 -56.14
N THR A 30 16.36 55.37 -55.23
CA THR A 30 15.19 55.10 -54.38
C THR A 30 13.91 55.36 -55.17
N VAL A 31 13.15 54.29 -55.44
CA VAL A 31 11.94 54.32 -56.27
C VAL A 31 10.79 53.71 -55.49
N THR A 32 9.58 54.23 -55.71
CA THR A 32 8.35 53.61 -55.18
C THR A 32 7.74 52.72 -56.25
N LEU A 33 7.61 51.44 -55.94
CA LEU A 33 7.00 50.44 -56.81
C LEU A 33 5.58 50.15 -56.35
N LEU A 34 4.66 50.12 -57.31
CA LEU A 34 3.29 49.62 -57.16
C LEU A 34 3.17 48.33 -57.97
N LEU A 35 2.89 47.22 -57.30
CA LEU A 35 2.59 45.95 -57.95
C LEU A 35 1.12 45.59 -57.73
N ALA A 36 0.45 45.22 -58.81
CA ALA A 36 -0.95 44.81 -58.77
C ALA A 36 -1.17 43.51 -59.55
N ASP A 37 -2.16 42.72 -59.11
CA ASP A 37 -2.70 41.58 -59.85
C ASP A 37 -4.22 41.44 -59.61
N ILE A 38 -4.88 40.53 -60.32
CA ILE A 38 -6.31 40.28 -60.20
C ILE A 38 -6.55 39.08 -59.28
N GLU A 39 -7.35 39.29 -58.24
CA GLU A 39 -7.75 38.18 -57.37
C GLU A 39 -8.59 37.15 -58.14
N GLY A 40 -8.10 35.89 -58.17
CA GLY A 40 -8.85 34.78 -58.77
C GLY A 40 -8.94 34.81 -60.29
N SER A 41 -7.97 35.44 -60.98
CA SER A 41 -7.95 35.63 -62.44
C SER A 41 -8.25 34.36 -63.23
N THR A 42 -7.65 33.22 -62.87
CA THR A 42 -7.89 31.91 -63.53
C THR A 42 -9.36 31.48 -63.48
N ARG A 43 -10.01 31.62 -62.32
CA ARG A 43 -11.42 31.26 -62.15
C ARG A 43 -12.35 32.17 -62.94
N LEU A 44 -12.00 33.46 -63.06
CA LEU A 44 -12.77 34.43 -63.84
C LEU A 44 -12.69 34.14 -65.34
N TRP A 45 -11.51 33.78 -65.85
CA TRP A 45 -11.32 33.31 -67.22
C TRP A 45 -12.11 32.04 -67.54
N ASP A 46 -12.16 31.09 -66.61
CA ASP A 46 -12.90 29.83 -66.80
C ASP A 46 -14.43 30.00 -66.75
N THR A 47 -14.94 30.97 -65.98
CA THR A 47 -16.37 31.11 -65.70
C THR A 47 -17.07 32.20 -66.52
N HIS A 48 -16.38 33.28 -66.90
CA HIS A 48 -16.95 34.43 -67.60
C HIS A 48 -15.96 35.05 -68.61
N PRO A 49 -15.53 34.31 -69.66
CA PRO A 49 -14.45 34.74 -70.55
C PRO A 49 -14.73 36.05 -71.31
N ASP A 50 -15.95 36.22 -71.84
CA ASP A 50 -16.32 37.43 -72.61
C ASP A 50 -16.36 38.69 -71.74
N GLU A 51 -16.91 38.58 -70.52
CA GLU A 51 -16.91 39.69 -69.54
C GLU A 51 -15.50 40.01 -69.05
N MET A 52 -14.65 38.99 -68.89
CA MET A 52 -13.26 39.13 -68.50
C MET A 52 -12.44 39.85 -69.59
N SER A 53 -12.59 39.51 -70.87
CA SER A 53 -11.94 40.22 -71.98
C SER A 53 -12.30 41.71 -72.00
N ALA A 54 -13.59 42.05 -71.86
CA ALA A 54 -14.03 43.45 -71.81
C ALA A 54 -13.57 44.18 -70.52
N ALA A 55 -13.48 43.48 -69.40
CA ALA A 55 -12.94 44.03 -68.15
C ALA A 55 -11.43 44.27 -68.23
N ILE A 56 -10.66 43.41 -68.89
CA ILE A 56 -9.23 43.60 -69.15
C ILE A 56 -8.98 44.81 -70.04
N THR A 57 -9.72 44.99 -71.15
CA THR A 57 -9.58 46.20 -71.98
C THR A 57 -9.89 47.48 -71.21
N ARG A 58 -10.88 47.44 -70.29
CA ARG A 58 -11.15 48.57 -69.39
C ARG A 58 -10.03 48.79 -68.39
N LEU A 59 -9.47 47.71 -67.82
CA LEU A 59 -8.33 47.77 -66.92
C LEU A 59 -7.11 48.39 -67.61
N ASP A 60 -6.77 47.97 -68.82
CA ASP A 60 -5.63 48.52 -69.57
C ASP A 60 -5.78 50.02 -69.83
N ARG A 61 -6.98 50.48 -70.21
CA ARG A 61 -7.27 51.91 -70.37
C ARG A 61 -7.13 52.67 -69.05
N VAL A 62 -7.73 52.17 -67.97
CA VAL A 62 -7.69 52.78 -66.63
C VAL A 62 -6.27 52.84 -66.10
N VAL A 63 -5.48 51.79 -66.30
CA VAL A 63 -4.07 51.72 -65.88
C VAL A 63 -3.27 52.77 -66.65
N SER A 64 -3.39 52.85 -67.97
CA SER A 64 -2.69 53.87 -68.76
C SER A 64 -3.06 55.30 -68.36
N GLU A 65 -4.35 55.57 -68.12
CA GLU A 65 -4.83 56.88 -67.66
C GLU A 65 -4.32 57.23 -66.25
N ALA A 66 -4.36 56.29 -65.30
CA ALA A 66 -3.92 56.50 -63.93
C ALA A 66 -2.40 56.64 -63.81
N ILE A 67 -1.64 55.95 -64.66
CA ILE A 67 -0.18 56.09 -64.72
C ILE A 67 0.19 57.48 -65.25
N ALA A 68 -0.42 57.92 -66.35
CA ALA A 68 -0.15 59.22 -66.95
C ALA A 68 -0.58 60.40 -66.05
N ALA A 69 -1.67 60.25 -65.29
CA ALA A 69 -2.16 61.29 -64.38
C ALA A 69 -1.28 61.51 -63.14
N HIS A 70 -0.42 60.55 -62.81
CA HIS A 70 0.39 60.52 -61.58
C HIS A 70 1.87 60.31 -61.85
N ASP A 71 2.37 60.77 -63.01
CA ASP A 71 3.80 60.74 -63.38
C ASP A 71 4.47 59.34 -63.18
N GLY A 72 3.70 58.27 -63.40
CA GLY A 72 4.17 56.90 -63.30
C GLY A 72 4.83 56.42 -64.59
N VAL A 73 5.74 55.46 -64.49
CA VAL A 73 6.38 54.81 -65.64
C VAL A 73 6.25 53.29 -65.52
N ARG A 74 5.84 52.63 -66.59
CA ARG A 74 5.69 51.16 -66.65
C ARG A 74 6.93 50.52 -67.30
N PRO A 75 7.66 49.61 -66.63
CA PRO A 75 8.75 48.85 -67.25
C PRO A 75 8.26 47.86 -68.33
N VAL A 76 9.12 47.53 -69.30
CA VAL A 76 8.79 46.61 -70.41
C VAL A 76 8.74 45.15 -69.91
N GLU A 77 7.52 44.63 -69.75
CA GLU A 77 7.17 43.25 -69.34
C GLU A 77 7.96 42.65 -68.15
N GLN A 78 7.40 42.82 -66.95
CA GLN A 78 7.64 41.93 -65.80
C GLN A 78 6.34 41.63 -65.06
N GLY A 79 5.69 40.55 -65.48
CA GLY A 79 4.58 39.93 -64.76
C GLY A 79 4.40 38.50 -65.25
N GLU A 80 4.22 37.55 -64.32
CA GLU A 80 3.63 36.25 -64.69
C GLU A 80 2.11 36.45 -64.71
N GLY A 81 1.47 36.15 -65.84
CA GLY A 81 0.01 36.26 -65.98
C GLY A 81 -0.52 37.69 -66.00
N ASP A 82 -1.49 37.98 -65.14
CA ASP A 82 -2.26 39.24 -65.06
C ASP A 82 -1.66 40.32 -64.13
N SER A 83 -0.44 40.10 -63.64
CA SER A 83 0.27 41.04 -62.77
C SER A 83 0.95 42.17 -63.57
N PHE A 84 0.93 43.39 -63.02
CA PHE A 84 1.67 44.53 -63.57
C PHE A 84 2.43 45.34 -62.50
N VAL A 85 3.46 46.05 -62.95
CA VAL A 85 4.38 46.87 -62.14
C VAL A 85 4.33 48.31 -62.66
N VAL A 86 4.24 49.27 -61.75
CA VAL A 86 4.40 50.70 -62.06
C VAL A 86 5.44 51.29 -61.10
N ALA A 87 6.32 52.14 -61.63
CA ALA A 87 7.34 52.82 -60.86
C ALA A 87 7.10 54.34 -60.81
N PHE A 88 7.35 54.93 -59.66
CA PHE A 88 7.14 56.35 -59.38
C PHE A 88 8.37 56.96 -58.71
N ALA A 89 8.70 58.19 -59.07
CA ALA A 89 9.76 58.97 -58.43
C ALA A 89 9.35 59.43 -57.01
N ARG A 90 8.04 59.61 -56.74
CA ARG A 90 7.51 60.00 -55.43
C ARG A 90 6.52 58.96 -54.90
N ALA A 91 6.54 58.74 -53.59
CA ALA A 91 5.65 57.77 -52.95
C ALA A 91 4.19 58.26 -52.90
N SER A 92 3.96 59.57 -52.79
CA SER A 92 2.61 60.18 -52.80
C SER A 92 1.89 59.96 -54.13
N ASP A 93 2.60 60.05 -55.25
CA ASP A 93 2.05 59.79 -56.58
C ASP A 93 1.65 58.31 -56.76
N ALA A 94 2.46 57.38 -56.24
CA ALA A 94 2.12 55.95 -56.23
C ALA A 94 0.85 55.65 -55.42
N VAL A 95 0.68 56.31 -54.27
CA VAL A 95 -0.50 56.16 -53.41
C VAL A 95 -1.74 56.78 -54.07
N ALA A 96 -1.62 57.95 -54.69
CA ALA A 96 -2.71 58.57 -55.43
C ALA A 96 -3.16 57.69 -56.62
N CYS A 97 -2.20 57.15 -57.37
CA CYS A 97 -2.46 56.18 -58.43
C CYS A 97 -3.19 54.93 -57.90
N ALA A 98 -2.76 54.38 -56.76
CA ALA A 98 -3.41 53.22 -56.15
C ALA A 98 -4.88 53.50 -55.75
N VAL A 99 -5.19 54.70 -55.24
CA VAL A 99 -6.59 55.11 -54.95
C VAL A 99 -7.41 55.20 -56.24
N GLN A 100 -6.86 55.82 -57.29
CA GLN A 100 -7.56 55.92 -58.57
C GLN A 100 -7.86 54.54 -59.17
N LEU A 101 -6.88 53.62 -59.13
CA LEU A 101 -7.04 52.25 -59.62
C LEU A 101 -8.12 51.48 -58.85
N GLN A 102 -8.16 51.59 -57.52
CA GLN A 102 -9.17 50.90 -56.71
C GLN A 102 -10.58 51.49 -56.84
N ARG A 103 -10.72 52.78 -57.19
CA ARG A 103 -12.02 53.44 -57.40
C ARG A 103 -12.60 53.21 -58.80
N ALA A 104 -11.80 52.70 -59.73
CA ALA A 104 -12.26 52.49 -61.09
C ALA A 104 -13.34 51.37 -61.17
N PRO A 105 -14.37 51.52 -62.03
CA PRO A 105 -15.45 50.55 -62.16
C PRO A 105 -15.00 49.31 -62.97
N LEU A 106 -14.17 48.47 -62.36
CA LEU A 106 -13.49 47.34 -62.99
C LEU A 106 -14.24 46.00 -62.85
N ALA A 107 -15.45 45.98 -62.29
CA ALA A 107 -16.21 44.75 -62.06
C ALA A 107 -16.29 43.86 -63.33
N PRO A 108 -16.03 42.54 -63.22
CA PRO A 108 -15.85 41.77 -61.97
C PRO A 108 -14.42 41.76 -61.37
N ILE A 109 -13.45 42.46 -61.97
CA ILE A 109 -12.04 42.47 -61.52
C ILE A 109 -11.92 43.19 -60.16
N ARG A 110 -11.16 42.57 -59.25
CA ARG A 110 -10.73 43.19 -57.99
C ARG A 110 -9.22 43.12 -57.89
N LEU A 111 -8.58 44.30 -57.83
CA LEU A 111 -7.13 44.42 -57.78
C LEU A 111 -6.58 44.23 -56.37
N ARG A 112 -5.54 43.43 -56.23
CA ARG A 112 -4.69 43.41 -55.03
C ARG A 112 -3.50 44.28 -55.31
N ILE A 113 -3.23 45.27 -54.48
CA ILE A 113 -2.15 46.24 -54.72
C ILE A 113 -1.18 46.25 -53.53
N GLY A 114 0.11 46.10 -53.83
CA GLY A 114 1.21 46.29 -52.89
C GLY A 114 2.08 47.47 -53.28
N VAL A 115 2.43 48.34 -52.32
CA VAL A 115 3.28 49.52 -52.55
C VAL A 115 4.50 49.52 -51.62
N HIS A 116 5.69 49.58 -52.19
CA HIS A 116 6.94 49.63 -51.42
C HIS A 116 7.98 50.57 -52.04
N THR A 117 8.68 51.31 -51.17
CA THR A 117 9.74 52.24 -51.54
C THR A 117 11.09 51.65 -51.13
N GLY A 118 12.00 51.54 -52.11
CA GLY A 118 13.33 50.99 -51.88
C GLY A 118 14.27 51.24 -53.06
N GLU A 119 15.54 50.87 -52.89
CA GLU A 119 16.51 50.96 -53.97
C GLU A 119 16.27 49.88 -55.04
N VAL A 120 16.18 50.31 -56.29
CA VAL A 120 15.95 49.43 -57.45
C VAL A 120 17.19 49.37 -58.36
N ARG A 121 17.41 48.22 -59.01
CA ARG A 121 18.48 48.01 -59.99
C ARG A 121 17.89 47.62 -61.34
N LEU A 122 18.46 48.11 -62.44
CA LEU A 122 18.08 47.75 -63.80
C LEU A 122 18.88 46.53 -64.30
N ARG A 123 18.24 45.65 -65.08
CA ARG A 123 18.82 44.39 -65.59
C ARG A 123 19.86 44.56 -66.72
N SER A 124 19.89 45.69 -67.45
CA SER A 124 20.90 46.08 -68.47
C SER A 124 20.97 47.61 -68.61
N GLN A 125 22.14 48.18 -68.91
CA GLN A 125 22.36 49.61 -69.26
C GLN A 125 22.61 49.85 -70.76
N THR A 126 22.45 48.84 -71.61
CA THR A 126 22.66 48.98 -73.07
C THR A 126 21.47 48.37 -73.82
N GLY A 127 20.72 49.23 -74.53
CA GLY A 127 19.47 48.90 -75.24
C GLY A 127 18.22 49.34 -74.46
N GLY A 128 17.34 50.10 -75.11
CA GLY A 128 16.26 50.93 -74.52
C GLY A 128 15.14 50.23 -73.73
N ASP A 129 15.26 48.96 -73.34
CA ASP A 129 14.22 48.22 -72.61
C ASP A 129 14.71 47.86 -71.19
N GLY A 130 14.51 48.77 -70.24
CA GLY A 130 14.93 48.59 -68.84
C GLY A 130 13.91 47.81 -68.00
N ASN A 131 14.39 46.89 -67.16
CA ASN A 131 13.57 46.08 -66.25
C ASN A 131 14.16 46.03 -64.84
N TYR A 132 13.33 46.13 -63.80
CA TYR A 132 13.78 46.14 -62.41
C TYR A 132 14.11 44.73 -61.89
N VAL A 133 15.20 44.58 -61.15
CA VAL A 133 15.57 43.33 -60.48
C VAL A 133 16.09 43.64 -59.08
N GLY A 134 15.70 42.85 -58.10
CA GLY A 134 16.30 42.88 -56.77
C GLY A 134 15.30 42.84 -55.61
N PRO A 135 15.78 43.12 -54.38
CA PRO A 135 14.98 42.96 -53.17
C PRO A 135 13.73 43.84 -53.10
N ALA A 136 13.76 45.05 -53.65
CA ALA A 136 12.63 45.99 -53.60
C ALA A 136 11.42 45.48 -54.38
N ILE A 137 11.59 45.00 -55.62
CA ILE A 137 10.49 44.45 -56.42
C ILE A 137 9.93 43.16 -55.82
N ASN A 138 10.80 42.26 -55.33
CA ASN A 138 10.38 41.02 -54.67
C ASN A 138 9.60 41.29 -53.38
N ARG A 139 10.02 42.30 -52.61
CA ARG A 139 9.31 42.72 -51.38
C ARG A 139 7.94 43.30 -51.71
N THR A 140 7.85 44.12 -52.76
CA THR A 140 6.58 44.71 -53.22
C THR A 140 5.59 43.62 -53.65
N ALA A 141 6.05 42.59 -54.37
CA ALA A 141 5.23 41.45 -54.77
C ALA A 141 4.72 40.66 -53.56
N ARG A 142 5.60 40.36 -52.60
CA ARG A 142 5.23 39.64 -51.36
C ARG A 142 4.27 40.43 -50.50
N LEU A 143 4.41 41.75 -50.48
CA LEU A 143 3.49 42.65 -49.78
C LEU A 143 2.10 42.62 -50.42
N ARG A 144 2.01 42.70 -51.76
CA ARG A 144 0.76 42.53 -52.51
C ARG A 144 0.07 41.20 -52.18
N ASP A 145 0.83 40.10 -52.08
CA ASP A 145 0.28 38.76 -51.83
C ASP A 145 -0.40 38.61 -50.45
N LEU A 146 -0.07 39.47 -49.49
CA LEU A 146 -0.75 39.53 -48.18
C LEU A 146 -2.18 40.07 -48.29
N GLY A 147 -2.46 40.88 -49.33
CA GLY A 147 -3.73 41.57 -49.52
C GLY A 147 -4.84 40.69 -50.13
N HIS A 148 -6.07 41.16 -49.97
CA HIS A 148 -7.29 40.61 -50.59
C HIS A 148 -7.74 41.47 -51.78
N GLY A 149 -8.57 40.94 -52.68
CA GLY A 149 -9.07 41.70 -53.83
C GLY A 149 -9.81 42.98 -53.42
N GLY A 150 -9.37 44.13 -53.95
CA GLY A 150 -9.84 45.47 -53.60
C GLY A 150 -9.03 46.16 -52.49
N GLN A 151 -7.99 45.49 -51.95
CA GLN A 151 -7.15 46.00 -50.87
C GLN A 151 -5.82 46.55 -51.41
N THR A 152 -5.39 47.67 -50.84
CA THR A 152 -4.07 48.26 -51.08
C THR A 152 -3.26 48.27 -49.77
N VAL A 153 -2.09 47.61 -49.80
CA VAL A 153 -1.18 47.51 -48.64
C VAL A 153 0.16 48.15 -48.94
N LEU A 154 0.71 48.87 -47.95
CA LEU A 154 1.98 49.58 -48.01
C LEU A 154 2.97 48.99 -47.00
N SER A 155 4.25 49.05 -47.36
CA SER A 155 5.34 48.83 -46.42
C SER A 155 5.44 49.97 -45.41
N GLY A 156 6.03 49.71 -44.24
CA GLY A 156 6.30 50.74 -43.24
C GLY A 156 7.10 51.91 -43.81
N THR A 157 8.11 51.62 -44.63
CA THR A 157 8.93 52.64 -45.31
C THR A 157 8.09 53.57 -46.20
N THR A 158 7.16 53.02 -46.98
CA THR A 158 6.28 53.85 -47.83
C THR A 158 5.28 54.63 -46.99
N SER A 159 4.69 54.00 -45.97
CA SER A 159 3.79 54.66 -45.02
C SER A 159 4.43 55.91 -44.42
N ASP A 160 5.67 55.80 -43.95
CA ASP A 160 6.37 56.90 -43.29
C ASP A 160 6.70 58.06 -44.26
N LEU A 161 6.82 57.78 -45.56
CA LEU A 161 7.08 58.80 -46.60
C LEU A 161 5.84 59.54 -47.07
N VAL A 162 4.64 58.96 -46.91
CA VAL A 162 3.40 59.50 -47.50
C VAL A 162 2.41 60.04 -46.46
N ILE A 163 2.65 59.80 -45.16
CA ILE A 163 1.68 60.12 -44.10
C ILE A 163 1.23 61.58 -44.09
N ASP A 164 2.12 62.52 -44.46
CA ASP A 164 1.83 63.96 -44.52
C ASP A 164 1.35 64.45 -45.91
N GLN A 165 1.25 63.55 -46.90
CA GLN A 165 0.95 63.86 -48.31
C GLN A 165 -0.06 62.87 -48.92
N LEU A 166 -1.00 62.37 -48.12
CA LEU A 166 -2.04 61.47 -48.59
C LEU A 166 -3.05 62.18 -49.52
N PRO A 167 -3.65 61.47 -50.48
CA PRO A 167 -4.77 61.99 -51.28
C PRO A 167 -5.93 62.46 -50.38
N THR A 168 -6.74 63.40 -50.88
CA THR A 168 -7.92 63.92 -50.15
C THR A 168 -8.79 62.78 -49.63
N ASP A 169 -9.18 62.87 -48.36
CA ASP A 169 -9.99 61.88 -47.63
C ASP A 169 -9.36 60.49 -47.43
N ALA A 170 -8.12 60.25 -47.88
CA ALA A 170 -7.41 59.01 -47.62
C ALA A 170 -6.73 59.00 -46.24
N TRP A 171 -6.70 57.84 -45.59
CA TRP A 171 -5.96 57.62 -44.34
C TRP A 171 -5.25 56.27 -44.34
N LEU A 172 -4.36 56.06 -43.37
CA LEU A 172 -3.59 54.83 -43.20
C LEU A 172 -4.04 54.07 -41.94
N ALA A 173 -4.26 52.76 -42.08
CA ALA A 173 -4.59 51.87 -40.96
C ALA A 173 -3.47 50.84 -40.74
N ASP A 174 -2.86 50.84 -39.56
CA ASP A 174 -1.79 49.89 -39.23
C ASP A 174 -2.35 48.47 -39.08
N LEU A 175 -1.79 47.51 -39.81
CA LEU A 175 -2.20 46.10 -39.75
C LEU A 175 -1.23 45.24 -38.92
N GLY A 176 -0.12 45.80 -38.45
CA GLY A 176 0.90 45.13 -37.65
C GLY A 176 2.12 44.67 -38.45
N SER A 177 2.98 43.90 -37.79
CA SER A 177 4.25 43.41 -38.36
C SER A 177 4.15 41.96 -38.80
N TYR A 178 4.46 41.67 -40.07
CA TYR A 178 4.33 40.34 -40.66
C TYR A 178 5.69 39.79 -41.14
N PRO A 179 5.99 38.51 -40.88
CA PRO A 179 7.17 37.88 -41.46
C PRO A 179 6.96 37.69 -42.96
N LEU A 180 7.78 38.36 -43.77
CA LEU A 180 7.86 38.11 -45.20
C LEU A 180 8.98 37.11 -45.48
N ARG A 181 8.79 36.21 -46.45
CA ARG A 181 9.81 35.22 -46.85
C ARG A 181 11.16 35.91 -47.12
N ASP A 182 12.28 35.27 -46.80
CA ASP A 182 13.67 35.72 -47.01
C ASP A 182 14.02 37.14 -46.49
N LEU A 183 13.23 37.68 -45.55
CA LEU A 183 13.52 38.94 -44.90
C LEU A 183 13.94 38.71 -43.44
N PRO A 184 15.08 39.29 -42.99
CA PRO A 184 15.63 39.03 -41.66
C PRO A 184 14.82 39.70 -40.53
N ARG A 185 13.88 40.59 -40.85
CA ARG A 185 13.00 41.28 -39.90
C ARG A 185 11.56 41.30 -40.41
N PRO A 186 10.56 41.21 -39.51
CA PRO A 186 9.16 41.40 -39.87
C PRO A 186 8.95 42.77 -40.55
N GLU A 187 8.12 42.79 -41.58
CA GLU A 187 7.74 44.01 -42.29
C GLU A 187 6.49 44.60 -41.64
N ARG A 188 6.51 45.89 -41.30
CA ARG A 188 5.31 46.61 -40.85
C ARG A 188 4.41 46.83 -42.07
N VAL A 189 3.16 46.41 -41.98
CA VAL A 189 2.19 46.48 -43.07
C VAL A 189 1.07 47.43 -42.69
N VAL A 190 0.75 48.36 -43.59
CA VAL A 190 -0.26 49.39 -43.39
C VAL A 190 -1.25 49.34 -44.56
N GLN A 191 -2.53 49.49 -44.30
CA GLN A 191 -3.56 49.57 -45.33
C GLN A 191 -3.83 51.01 -45.74
N LEU A 192 -3.98 51.24 -47.04
CA LEU A 192 -4.54 52.48 -47.56
C LEU A 192 -6.06 52.44 -47.49
N CYS A 193 -6.65 53.45 -46.86
CA CYS A 193 -8.09 53.56 -46.69
C CYS A 193 -8.64 54.84 -47.34
N HIS A 194 -9.89 54.77 -47.83
CA HIS A 194 -10.62 55.90 -48.42
C HIS A 194 -12.14 55.65 -48.29
N PRO A 195 -13.00 56.67 -48.14
CA PRO A 195 -14.44 56.49 -47.92
C PRO A 195 -15.15 55.72 -49.05
N ASP A 196 -14.73 55.95 -50.29
CA ASP A 196 -15.28 55.28 -51.48
C ASP A 196 -14.73 53.85 -51.70
N LEU A 197 -13.83 53.38 -50.82
CA LEU A 197 -13.23 52.04 -50.91
C LEU A 197 -13.74 51.15 -49.78
N ARG A 198 -13.69 49.84 -50.01
CA ARG A 198 -13.86 48.87 -48.94
C ARG A 198 -12.67 48.97 -48.00
N ASN A 199 -12.92 49.24 -46.72
CA ASN A 199 -11.85 49.33 -45.70
C ASN A 199 -11.81 48.11 -44.76
N ASP A 200 -12.89 47.32 -44.70
CA ASP A 200 -12.99 46.13 -43.85
C ASP A 200 -12.61 44.85 -44.60
N PHE A 201 -11.43 44.31 -44.30
CA PHE A 201 -10.94 43.05 -44.82
C PHE A 201 -10.71 42.01 -43.71
N PRO A 202 -10.75 40.70 -44.03
CA PRO A 202 -10.22 39.67 -43.14
C PRO A 202 -8.75 39.93 -42.79
N PRO A 203 -8.18 39.28 -41.75
CA PRO A 203 -6.75 39.33 -41.49
C PRO A 203 -5.92 39.06 -42.75
N LEU A 204 -4.74 39.67 -42.84
CA LEU A 204 -3.84 39.51 -43.98
C LEU A 204 -3.57 38.03 -44.25
N ARG A 205 -3.40 37.69 -45.53
CA ARG A 205 -3.13 36.32 -45.98
C ARG A 205 -1.72 35.93 -45.57
N THR A 206 -1.58 35.25 -44.43
CA THR A 206 -0.30 34.62 -44.05
C THR A 206 -0.19 33.26 -44.74
N PRO A 207 0.91 32.94 -45.45
CA PRO A 207 1.14 31.57 -45.90
C PRO A 207 1.22 30.63 -44.69
N GLU A 208 0.61 29.44 -44.77
CA GLU A 208 0.55 28.44 -43.69
C GLU A 208 1.92 28.22 -43.03
N THR A 209 2.11 28.83 -41.85
CA THR A 209 3.19 28.49 -40.93
C THR A 209 2.66 27.50 -39.90
N VAL A 210 3.35 26.36 -39.80
CA VAL A 210 3.25 25.28 -38.80
C VAL A 210 2.55 25.70 -37.50
N ALA A 211 1.48 24.99 -37.13
CA ALA A 211 0.71 25.19 -35.89
C ALA A 211 1.61 25.52 -34.68
N THR A 212 1.58 26.78 -34.26
CA THR A 212 2.32 27.26 -33.08
C THR A 212 1.68 26.68 -31.82
N ARG A 213 2.36 25.72 -31.19
CA ARG A 213 2.01 25.19 -29.86
C ARG A 213 2.63 26.11 -28.81
N ASN A 214 1.83 26.74 -27.96
CA ASN A 214 2.32 27.59 -26.86
C ASN A 214 2.13 26.90 -25.50
N ILE A 215 2.56 25.63 -25.41
CA ILE A 215 2.52 24.83 -24.17
C ILE A 215 3.94 24.79 -23.57
N PRO A 216 4.12 25.03 -22.25
CA PRO A 216 5.43 25.05 -21.62
C PRO A 216 6.20 23.72 -21.76
N VAL A 217 7.49 23.81 -22.10
CA VAL A 217 8.39 22.65 -22.13
C VAL A 217 8.76 22.24 -20.70
N GLN A 218 8.58 20.96 -20.35
CA GLN A 218 9.01 20.44 -19.06
C GLN A 218 10.52 20.11 -19.08
N LEU A 219 11.28 20.71 -18.16
CA LEU A 219 12.75 20.54 -18.05
C LEU A 219 13.17 19.30 -17.26
N THR A 220 12.21 18.57 -16.69
CA THR A 220 12.44 17.36 -15.92
C THR A 220 11.41 16.31 -16.33
N ASN A 221 11.77 15.03 -16.23
CA ASN A 221 10.90 13.93 -16.60
C ASN A 221 9.57 14.00 -15.84
N PHE A 222 8.47 13.64 -16.52
CA PHE A 222 7.19 13.36 -15.91
C PHE A 222 7.17 11.87 -15.54
N VAL A 223 6.93 11.56 -14.27
CA VAL A 223 7.13 10.22 -13.69
C VAL A 223 5.81 9.70 -13.14
N GLY A 224 5.51 8.41 -13.38
CA GLY A 224 4.28 7.75 -12.94
C GLY A 224 3.00 8.21 -13.65
N ARG A 225 1.85 7.90 -13.04
CA ARG A 225 0.49 8.35 -13.40
C ARG A 225 -0.07 7.87 -14.75
N GLN A 226 0.30 6.68 -15.20
CA GLN A 226 -0.15 6.18 -16.50
C GLN A 226 -1.68 6.00 -16.58
N GLN A 227 -2.29 5.52 -15.49
CA GLN A 227 -3.73 5.31 -15.42
C GLN A 227 -4.49 6.64 -15.37
N GLU A 228 -3.99 7.62 -14.60
CA GLU A 228 -4.53 8.97 -14.51
C GLU A 228 -4.44 9.71 -15.84
N ILE A 229 -3.32 9.58 -16.56
CA ILE A 229 -3.17 10.15 -17.90
C ILE A 229 -4.23 9.55 -18.84
N ALA A 230 -4.44 8.23 -18.81
CA ALA A 230 -5.44 7.58 -19.65
C ALA A 230 -6.86 8.06 -19.31
N SER A 231 -7.21 8.07 -18.02
CA SER A 231 -8.53 8.52 -17.53
C SER A 231 -8.80 10.00 -17.85
N LEU A 232 -7.81 10.88 -17.68
CA LEU A 232 -7.97 12.29 -17.99
C LEU A 232 -8.15 12.53 -19.51
N ARG A 233 -7.49 11.72 -20.35
CA ARG A 233 -7.69 11.78 -21.81
C ARG A 233 -9.09 11.35 -22.21
N GLU A 234 -9.68 10.39 -21.52
CA GLU A 234 -11.06 9.97 -21.72
C GLU A 234 -12.04 11.06 -21.27
N ALA A 235 -11.81 11.66 -20.09
CA ALA A 235 -12.62 12.79 -19.61
C ALA A 235 -12.62 13.97 -20.59
N LEU A 236 -11.45 14.31 -21.16
CA LEU A 236 -11.30 15.34 -22.19
C LEU A 236 -11.92 14.96 -23.54
N ALA A 237 -12.16 13.68 -23.81
CA ALA A 237 -12.89 13.23 -25.00
C ALA A 237 -14.41 13.31 -24.80
N GLY A 238 -14.89 13.10 -23.57
CA GLY A 238 -16.31 13.16 -23.21
C GLY A 238 -16.83 14.55 -22.82
N SER A 239 -15.95 15.48 -22.40
CA SER A 239 -16.33 16.80 -21.89
C SER A 239 -15.50 17.94 -22.52
N ARG A 240 -16.14 19.08 -22.77
CA ARG A 240 -15.49 20.29 -23.33
C ARG A 240 -14.82 21.17 -22.28
N LEU A 241 -15.14 20.96 -21.00
CA LEU A 241 -14.51 21.60 -19.87
C LEU A 241 -14.14 20.54 -18.84
N VAL A 242 -12.85 20.38 -18.59
CA VAL A 242 -12.33 19.54 -17.52
C VAL A 242 -11.50 20.41 -16.59
N THR A 243 -11.79 20.37 -15.29
CA THR A 243 -11.03 21.11 -14.27
C THR A 243 -10.30 20.13 -13.37
N LEU A 244 -8.98 20.18 -13.38
CA LEU A 244 -8.14 19.42 -12.45
C LEU A 244 -8.20 20.07 -11.08
N THR A 245 -8.79 19.38 -10.10
CA THR A 245 -8.88 19.81 -8.70
C THR A 245 -7.90 19.03 -7.81
N GLY A 246 -7.57 19.55 -6.63
CA GLY A 246 -6.71 18.85 -5.67
C GLY A 246 -5.73 19.76 -4.93
N ALA A 247 -5.02 19.18 -3.96
CA ALA A 247 -4.15 19.91 -3.05
C ALA A 247 -2.99 20.66 -3.73
N GLY A 248 -2.45 21.68 -3.05
CA GLY A 248 -1.25 22.39 -3.49
C GLY A 248 -0.05 21.44 -3.56
N GLY A 249 0.66 21.40 -4.69
CA GLY A 249 1.85 20.54 -4.86
C GLY A 249 1.57 19.09 -5.27
N VAL A 250 0.31 18.69 -5.49
CA VAL A 250 -0.06 17.35 -6.00
C VAL A 250 0.33 17.13 -7.47
N GLY A 251 0.65 18.20 -8.20
CA GLY A 251 1.13 18.14 -9.58
C GLY A 251 0.10 18.47 -10.68
N LYS A 252 -1.04 19.11 -10.34
CA LYS A 252 -2.10 19.51 -11.30
C LYS A 252 -1.56 20.18 -12.56
N THR A 253 -0.77 21.25 -12.40
CA THR A 253 -0.14 21.98 -13.51
C THR A 253 0.74 21.08 -14.38
N ARG A 254 1.56 20.23 -13.75
CA ARG A 254 2.43 19.32 -14.51
C ARG A 254 1.64 18.27 -15.28
N LEU A 255 0.58 17.73 -14.68
CA LEU A 255 -0.31 16.76 -15.32
C LEU A 255 -1.08 17.41 -16.47
N ALA A 256 -1.63 18.61 -16.28
CA ALA A 256 -2.33 19.36 -17.32
C ALA A 256 -1.43 19.66 -18.51
N VAL A 257 -0.22 20.19 -18.26
CA VAL A 257 0.77 20.48 -19.32
C VAL A 257 1.20 19.19 -20.03
N HIS A 258 1.44 18.11 -19.29
CA HIS A 258 1.85 16.82 -19.88
C HIS A 258 0.75 16.27 -20.81
N VAL A 259 -0.48 16.17 -20.31
CA VAL A 259 -1.61 15.67 -21.11
C VAL A 259 -1.87 16.58 -22.30
N ALA A 260 -1.93 17.90 -22.10
CA ALA A 260 -2.12 18.88 -23.17
C ALA A 260 -1.06 18.74 -24.28
N THR A 261 0.21 18.52 -23.92
CA THR A 261 1.29 18.28 -24.89
C THR A 261 1.04 17.01 -25.72
N THR A 262 0.54 15.94 -25.11
CA THR A 262 0.28 14.65 -25.80
C THR A 262 -0.96 14.66 -26.69
N ILE A 263 -1.91 15.58 -26.47
CA ILE A 263 -3.18 15.64 -27.21
C ILE A 263 -3.31 16.87 -28.11
N ALA A 264 -2.39 17.84 -28.04
CA ALA A 264 -2.43 19.06 -28.83
C ALA A 264 -2.62 18.80 -30.33
N ASP A 265 -2.03 17.72 -30.86
CA ASP A 265 -2.08 17.30 -32.26
C ASP A 265 -3.50 16.94 -32.74
N LYS A 266 -4.43 16.68 -31.81
CA LYS A 266 -5.84 16.41 -32.13
C LYS A 266 -6.63 17.69 -32.44
N PHE A 267 -6.11 18.85 -32.08
CA PHE A 267 -6.78 20.14 -32.26
C PHE A 267 -6.21 20.84 -33.50
N ARG A 268 -7.03 21.04 -34.53
CA ARG A 268 -6.62 21.60 -35.83
C ARG A 268 -5.89 22.95 -35.69
N ASP A 269 -6.35 23.78 -34.75
CA ASP A 269 -5.82 25.12 -34.52
C ASP A 269 -4.82 25.19 -33.34
N GLY A 270 -4.48 24.04 -32.74
CA GLY A 270 -3.41 23.92 -31.74
C GLY A 270 -3.84 24.10 -30.27
N GLY A 271 -2.84 24.11 -29.39
CA GLY A 271 -2.99 24.18 -27.94
C GLY A 271 -2.24 25.37 -27.32
N TYR A 272 -2.90 26.05 -26.38
CA TYR A 272 -2.43 27.30 -25.77
C TYR A 272 -2.46 27.22 -24.25
N TYR A 273 -1.41 27.71 -23.59
CA TYR A 273 -1.30 27.77 -22.14
C TYR A 273 -1.49 29.19 -21.63
N VAL A 274 -2.37 29.35 -20.65
CA VAL A 274 -2.68 30.62 -20.00
C VAL A 274 -2.28 30.50 -18.53
N ASP A 275 -1.21 31.19 -18.16
CA ASP A 275 -0.73 31.25 -16.77
C ASP A 275 -1.45 32.36 -16.00
N LEU A 276 -2.31 32.01 -15.06
CA LEU A 276 -2.94 32.99 -14.18
C LEU A 276 -2.16 33.22 -12.89
N ALA A 277 -1.11 32.44 -12.59
CA ALA A 277 -0.37 32.58 -11.34
C ALA A 277 0.19 33.97 -11.01
N PRO A 278 0.66 34.80 -11.97
CA PRO A 278 1.15 36.14 -11.67
C PRO A 278 0.04 37.19 -11.58
N ILE A 279 -1.23 36.82 -11.78
CA ILE A 279 -2.34 37.76 -11.89
C ILE A 279 -3.03 37.94 -10.54
N THR A 280 -3.30 39.18 -10.17
CA THR A 280 -3.99 39.50 -8.91
C THR A 280 -5.32 40.22 -9.13
N HIS A 281 -5.52 40.82 -10.31
CA HIS A 281 -6.72 41.62 -10.61
C HIS A 281 -7.64 40.87 -11.61
N PRO A 282 -8.92 40.62 -11.25
CA PRO A 282 -9.90 39.88 -12.06
C PRO A 282 -10.03 40.33 -13.52
N ASP A 283 -10.05 41.64 -13.76
CA ASP A 283 -10.26 42.22 -15.11
C ASP A 283 -9.13 41.92 -16.10
N VAL A 284 -7.97 41.46 -15.61
CA VAL A 284 -6.80 41.15 -16.45
C VAL A 284 -6.87 39.73 -17.02
N VAL A 285 -7.77 38.86 -16.52
CA VAL A 285 -7.88 37.46 -16.96
C VAL A 285 -8.15 37.33 -18.48
N PRO A 286 -9.12 38.05 -19.09
CA PRO A 286 -9.28 38.08 -20.55
C PRO A 286 -8.05 38.59 -21.31
N VAL A 287 -7.34 39.58 -20.76
CA VAL A 287 -6.13 40.16 -21.37
C VAL A 287 -5.01 39.13 -21.39
N THR A 288 -4.83 38.37 -20.31
CA THR A 288 -3.84 37.29 -20.25
C THR A 288 -4.16 36.18 -21.24
N ALA A 289 -5.43 35.79 -21.39
CA ALA A 289 -5.85 34.81 -22.39
C ALA A 289 -5.61 35.30 -23.84
N ALA A 290 -5.93 36.57 -24.14
CA ALA A 290 -5.69 37.16 -25.45
C ALA A 290 -4.20 37.22 -25.81
N ARG A 291 -3.34 37.57 -24.84
CA ARG A 291 -1.89 37.56 -25.00
C ARG A 291 -1.32 36.17 -25.24
N ALA A 292 -1.81 35.15 -24.52
CA ALA A 292 -1.40 33.77 -24.72
C ALA A 292 -1.69 33.25 -26.14
N LEU A 293 -2.78 33.74 -26.75
CA LEU A 293 -3.18 33.50 -28.14
C LEU A 293 -2.48 34.43 -29.16
N ALA A 294 -1.54 35.27 -28.71
CA ALA A 294 -0.82 36.26 -29.52
C ALA A 294 -1.74 37.26 -30.26
N LEU A 295 -2.86 37.64 -29.64
CA LEU A 295 -3.79 38.62 -30.22
C LEU A 295 -3.32 40.05 -29.90
N PRO A 296 -3.24 40.95 -30.89
CA PRO A 296 -2.87 42.35 -30.66
C PRO A 296 -4.02 43.13 -30.02
N ASP A 297 -3.68 44.17 -29.26
CA ASP A 297 -4.65 45.10 -28.70
C ASP A 297 -5.28 45.95 -29.83
N GLN A 298 -6.62 46.02 -29.87
CA GLN A 298 -7.38 46.79 -30.86
C GLN A 298 -8.05 48.00 -30.18
N PRO A 299 -7.57 49.23 -30.41
CA PRO A 299 -8.21 50.43 -29.87
C PRO A 299 -9.69 50.53 -30.30
N GLY A 300 -10.60 50.69 -29.34
CA GLY A 300 -12.05 50.83 -29.60
C GLY A 300 -12.87 49.53 -29.57
N ARG A 301 -12.27 48.37 -29.26
CA ARG A 301 -12.98 47.08 -29.10
C ARG A 301 -12.59 46.39 -27.78
N SER A 302 -13.53 45.70 -27.14
CA SER A 302 -13.25 44.97 -25.89
C SER A 302 -12.37 43.74 -26.17
N THR A 303 -11.46 43.42 -25.23
CA THR A 303 -10.59 42.23 -25.33
C THR A 303 -11.39 40.93 -25.41
N MET A 304 -12.53 40.86 -24.73
CA MET A 304 -13.45 39.72 -24.78
C MET A 304 -14.04 39.53 -26.19
N ASP A 305 -14.45 40.60 -26.87
CA ASP A 305 -14.99 40.49 -28.23
C ASP A 305 -13.92 40.00 -29.23
N THR A 306 -12.68 40.46 -29.06
CA THR A 306 -11.53 40.01 -29.86
C THR A 306 -11.26 38.52 -29.65
N LEU A 307 -11.29 38.03 -28.40
CA LEU A 307 -11.18 36.62 -28.07
C LEU A 307 -12.30 35.80 -28.72
N LEU A 308 -13.56 36.15 -28.48
CA LEU A 308 -14.73 35.42 -28.96
C LEU A 308 -14.75 35.31 -30.49
N ARG A 309 -14.36 36.37 -31.20
CA ARG A 309 -14.27 36.37 -32.66
C ARG A 309 -13.14 35.47 -33.16
N TYR A 310 -11.99 35.48 -32.48
CA TYR A 310 -10.84 34.67 -32.88
C TYR A 310 -11.11 33.17 -32.75
N ILE A 311 -11.79 32.74 -31.68
CA ILE A 311 -12.02 31.32 -31.38
C ILE A 311 -13.25 30.72 -32.07
N ARG A 312 -14.21 31.55 -32.53
CA ARG A 312 -15.56 31.12 -32.98
C ARG A 312 -15.56 29.96 -33.97
N GLU A 313 -14.63 29.97 -34.93
CA GLU A 313 -14.57 28.99 -36.04
C GLU A 313 -13.38 28.03 -35.92
N ARG A 314 -12.67 28.03 -34.77
CA ARG A 314 -11.44 27.26 -34.56
C ARG A 314 -11.65 26.05 -33.66
N GLN A 315 -10.84 25.02 -33.85
CA GLN A 315 -10.75 23.85 -32.97
C GLN A 315 -9.48 23.92 -32.12
N LEU A 316 -9.64 24.34 -30.87
CA LEU A 316 -8.56 24.76 -29.98
C LEU A 316 -8.61 24.03 -28.63
N LEU A 317 -7.42 23.80 -28.05
CA LEU A 317 -7.26 23.46 -26.65
C LEU A 317 -6.70 24.65 -25.87
N ILE A 318 -7.38 25.08 -24.80
CA ILE A 318 -6.87 26.08 -23.86
C ILE A 318 -6.61 25.41 -22.52
N VAL A 319 -5.36 25.50 -22.04
CA VAL A 319 -4.98 25.14 -20.68
C VAL A 319 -5.00 26.41 -19.83
N LEU A 320 -5.89 26.49 -18.85
CA LEU A 320 -6.02 27.62 -17.94
C LEU A 320 -5.48 27.23 -16.56
N ASP A 321 -4.27 27.66 -16.22
CA ASP A 321 -3.58 27.21 -15.01
C ASP A 321 -3.80 28.16 -13.82
N ASN A 322 -3.90 27.60 -12.62
CA ASN A 322 -3.99 28.30 -11.34
C ASN A 322 -5.23 29.20 -11.19
N CYS A 323 -6.42 28.65 -11.45
CA CYS A 323 -7.67 29.42 -11.41
C CYS A 323 -8.15 29.76 -9.98
N GLU A 324 -7.62 29.10 -8.94
CA GLU A 324 -8.16 29.15 -7.56
C GLU A 324 -8.24 30.54 -6.93
N HIS A 325 -7.43 31.50 -7.36
CA HIS A 325 -7.39 32.86 -6.80
C HIS A 325 -8.27 33.85 -7.60
N LEU A 326 -8.83 33.43 -8.74
CA LEU A 326 -9.62 34.25 -9.67
C LEU A 326 -10.85 33.49 -10.18
N LEU A 327 -11.45 32.63 -9.35
CA LEU A 327 -12.50 31.70 -9.76
C LEU A 327 -13.67 32.37 -10.49
N ASP A 328 -14.23 33.44 -9.93
CA ASP A 328 -15.34 34.17 -10.56
C ASP A 328 -14.99 34.72 -11.94
N ALA A 329 -13.76 35.23 -12.11
CA ALA A 329 -13.30 35.80 -13.37
C ALA A 329 -13.01 34.71 -14.41
N SER A 330 -12.35 33.64 -13.99
CA SER A 330 -12.06 32.45 -14.80
C SER A 330 -13.34 31.75 -15.24
N SER A 331 -14.31 31.58 -14.34
CA SER A 331 -15.63 31.00 -14.60
C SER A 331 -16.39 31.82 -15.66
N LYS A 332 -16.46 33.16 -15.50
CA LYS A 332 -17.09 34.07 -16.48
C LYS A 332 -16.40 34.00 -17.85
N LEU A 333 -15.07 33.98 -17.89
CA LEU A 333 -14.32 33.83 -19.14
C LEU A 333 -14.66 32.51 -19.82
N VAL A 334 -14.47 31.39 -19.13
CA VAL A 334 -14.66 30.04 -19.67
C VAL A 334 -16.10 29.83 -20.16
N ALA A 335 -17.10 30.28 -19.39
CA ALA A 335 -18.50 30.21 -19.80
C ALA A 335 -18.76 30.96 -21.12
N ALA A 336 -18.24 32.19 -21.25
CA ALA A 336 -18.40 32.97 -22.48
C ALA A 336 -17.71 32.32 -23.69
N LEU A 337 -16.50 31.78 -23.52
CA LEU A 337 -15.76 31.14 -24.61
C LEU A 337 -16.44 29.84 -25.07
N LEU A 338 -16.91 29.00 -24.15
CA LEU A 338 -17.55 27.72 -24.47
C LEU A 338 -18.89 27.89 -25.19
N VAL A 339 -19.64 28.94 -24.85
CA VAL A 339 -20.89 29.30 -25.54
C VAL A 339 -20.62 29.77 -26.98
N ALA A 340 -19.56 30.56 -27.19
CA ALA A 340 -19.29 31.16 -28.49
C ALA A 340 -18.55 30.25 -29.50
N ALA A 341 -17.82 29.23 -29.03
CA ALA A 341 -16.99 28.38 -29.89
C ALA A 341 -17.23 26.88 -29.62
N PRO A 342 -18.07 26.20 -30.42
CA PRO A 342 -18.37 24.77 -30.28
C PRO A 342 -17.13 23.87 -30.38
N GLY A 343 -16.10 24.29 -31.11
CA GLY A 343 -14.83 23.57 -31.29
C GLY A 343 -13.80 23.76 -30.18
N LEU A 344 -14.11 24.54 -29.13
CA LEU A 344 -13.21 24.81 -28.01
C LEU A 344 -13.32 23.72 -26.93
N THR A 345 -12.15 23.24 -26.48
CA THR A 345 -11.97 22.45 -25.26
C THR A 345 -11.08 23.21 -24.27
N VAL A 346 -11.47 23.22 -23.00
CA VAL A 346 -10.73 23.88 -21.91
C VAL A 346 -10.30 22.85 -20.86
N LEU A 347 -9.01 22.87 -20.51
CA LEU A 347 -8.44 22.13 -19.39
C LEU A 347 -7.99 23.14 -18.34
N ALA A 348 -8.73 23.27 -17.25
CA ALA A 348 -8.38 24.18 -16.16
C ALA A 348 -7.62 23.45 -15.05
N THR A 349 -6.76 24.15 -14.33
CA THR A 349 -6.25 23.68 -13.03
C THR A 349 -6.69 24.64 -11.93
N SER A 350 -7.20 24.08 -10.84
CA SER A 350 -7.71 24.83 -9.71
C SER A 350 -7.65 23.99 -8.43
N ARG A 351 -7.88 24.58 -7.26
CA ARG A 351 -8.09 23.82 -6.01
C ARG A 351 -9.52 23.31 -5.89
N GLU A 352 -10.46 24.14 -6.31
CA GLU A 352 -11.89 23.85 -6.32
C GLU A 352 -12.47 24.03 -7.73
N PRO A 353 -13.63 23.41 -8.06
CA PRO A 353 -14.27 23.54 -9.37
C PRO A 353 -14.58 25.00 -9.74
N LEU A 354 -14.65 25.31 -11.03
CA LEU A 354 -14.98 26.65 -11.55
C LEU A 354 -16.47 27.00 -11.43
N GLY A 355 -17.33 25.99 -11.27
CA GLY A 355 -18.78 26.16 -11.17
C GLY A 355 -19.45 26.48 -12.51
N VAL A 356 -18.89 26.04 -13.64
CA VAL A 356 -19.43 26.31 -14.98
C VAL A 356 -20.30 25.13 -15.44
N ALA A 357 -21.45 25.42 -16.07
CA ALA A 357 -22.32 24.37 -16.59
C ALA A 357 -21.61 23.50 -17.65
N GLY A 358 -21.65 22.17 -17.47
CA GLY A 358 -20.93 21.22 -18.32
C GLY A 358 -19.47 20.98 -17.92
N GLU A 359 -19.05 21.49 -16.76
CA GLU A 359 -17.75 21.19 -16.15
C GLU A 359 -17.68 19.74 -15.64
N ALA A 360 -16.62 19.04 -16.03
CA ALA A 360 -16.19 17.80 -15.39
C ALA A 360 -15.04 18.09 -14.42
N ALA A 361 -15.34 18.11 -13.11
CA ALA A 361 -14.32 18.20 -12.08
C ALA A 361 -13.57 16.87 -11.96
N TRP A 362 -12.25 16.89 -12.15
CA TRP A 362 -11.39 15.70 -12.10
C TRP A 362 -10.36 15.85 -10.98
N GLN A 363 -10.54 15.08 -9.90
CA GLN A 363 -9.68 15.16 -8.72
C GLN A 363 -8.33 14.48 -9.01
N VAL A 364 -7.24 15.24 -8.84
CA VAL A 364 -5.88 14.73 -9.00
C VAL A 364 -5.43 14.02 -7.71
N PRO A 365 -5.24 12.68 -7.72
CA PRO A 365 -4.77 11.96 -6.53
C PRO A 365 -3.29 12.22 -6.27
N SER A 366 -2.81 11.91 -5.05
CA SER A 366 -1.36 11.76 -4.78
C SER A 366 -0.76 10.62 -5.60
N LEU A 367 0.58 10.55 -5.70
CA LEU A 367 1.22 9.41 -6.37
C LEU A 367 1.01 8.11 -5.58
N SER A 368 0.92 7.00 -6.31
CA SER A 368 0.89 5.66 -5.72
C SER A 368 2.12 5.43 -4.84
N LEU A 369 1.90 5.03 -3.59
CA LEU A 369 2.97 4.69 -2.66
C LEU A 369 3.65 3.36 -2.97
N ALA A 370 3.01 2.51 -3.78
CA ALA A 370 3.58 1.23 -4.20
C ALA A 370 4.80 1.46 -5.11
N ASP A 371 4.63 2.29 -6.16
CA ASP A 371 5.58 2.38 -7.27
C ASP A 371 5.91 3.84 -7.66
N ASP A 372 4.91 4.63 -8.07
CA ASP A 372 5.09 5.98 -8.64
C ASP A 372 5.86 6.96 -7.73
N ALA A 373 5.56 6.96 -6.42
CA ALA A 373 6.20 7.84 -5.46
C ALA A 373 7.70 7.51 -5.30
N VAL A 374 8.03 6.22 -5.29
CA VAL A 374 9.41 5.71 -5.22
C VAL A 374 10.15 6.02 -6.51
N GLU A 375 9.49 5.87 -7.66
CA GLU A 375 10.05 6.20 -8.98
C GLU A 375 10.39 7.69 -9.06
N LEU A 376 9.48 8.57 -8.63
CA LEU A 376 9.73 10.02 -8.59
C LEU A 376 10.88 10.36 -7.64
N PHE A 377 10.93 9.75 -6.45
CA PHE A 377 12.02 9.96 -5.51
C PHE A 377 13.36 9.59 -6.15
N ALA A 378 13.44 8.42 -6.79
CA ALA A 378 14.65 7.95 -7.46
C ALA A 378 15.09 8.87 -8.61
N ASP A 379 14.16 9.29 -9.47
CA ASP A 379 14.43 10.22 -10.58
C ASP A 379 15.01 11.55 -10.07
N ARG A 380 14.42 12.09 -9.00
CA ARG A 380 14.83 13.38 -8.42
C ARG A 380 16.13 13.28 -7.60
N ALA A 381 16.34 12.16 -6.90
CA ALA A 381 17.56 11.90 -6.16
C ALA A 381 18.76 11.73 -7.09
N ARG A 382 18.58 11.12 -8.28
CA ARG A 382 19.63 11.03 -9.32
C ARG A 382 20.08 12.40 -9.82
N LEU A 383 19.17 13.37 -9.92
CA LEU A 383 19.51 14.75 -10.29
C LEU A 383 20.32 15.46 -9.19
N ALA A 384 20.12 15.10 -7.92
CA ALA A 384 20.82 15.69 -6.78
C ALA A 384 22.17 15.03 -6.47
N ARG A 385 22.28 13.71 -6.68
CA ARG A 385 23.49 12.89 -6.50
C ARG A 385 23.60 11.88 -7.65
N ALA A 386 24.55 12.13 -8.55
CA ALA A 386 24.87 11.22 -9.64
C ALA A 386 25.24 9.82 -9.07
N GLY A 387 24.61 8.77 -9.60
CA GLY A 387 24.81 7.38 -9.17
C GLY A 387 23.85 6.88 -8.08
N PHE A 388 22.89 7.69 -7.61
CA PHE A 388 21.86 7.20 -6.69
C PHE A 388 20.98 6.12 -7.35
N THR A 389 20.85 4.97 -6.69
CA THR A 389 19.97 3.85 -7.08
C THR A 389 19.23 3.34 -5.86
N VAL A 390 17.99 2.87 -6.07
CA VAL A 390 17.22 2.17 -5.04
C VAL A 390 17.65 0.70 -5.06
N SER A 391 18.18 0.21 -3.95
CA SER A 391 18.60 -1.19 -3.74
C SER A 391 17.73 -1.84 -2.67
N ASP A 392 17.78 -3.17 -2.55
CA ASP A 392 17.01 -3.90 -1.54
C ASP A 392 17.28 -3.40 -0.11
N GLU A 393 18.52 -3.01 0.17
CA GLU A 393 18.95 -2.46 1.47
C GLU A 393 18.33 -1.09 1.80
N ASN A 394 18.04 -0.25 0.80
CA ASN A 394 17.57 1.12 1.02
C ASN A 394 16.10 1.35 0.61
N ALA A 395 15.47 0.35 -0.02
CA ALA A 395 14.09 0.41 -0.46
C ALA A 395 13.11 0.68 0.69
N VAL A 396 13.34 0.08 1.86
CA VAL A 396 12.52 0.30 3.06
C VAL A 396 12.54 1.77 3.47
N ALA A 397 13.71 2.40 3.53
CA ALA A 397 13.84 3.81 3.91
C ALA A 397 13.20 4.74 2.87
N VAL A 398 13.35 4.46 1.57
CA VAL A 398 12.71 5.26 0.51
C VAL A 398 11.18 5.12 0.56
N LYS A 399 10.65 3.91 0.76
CA LYS A 399 9.21 3.68 0.97
C LYS A 399 8.70 4.43 2.19
N GLN A 400 9.44 4.41 3.31
CA GLN A 400 9.10 5.18 4.51
C GLN A 400 9.09 6.69 4.26
N ILE A 401 10.06 7.24 3.50
CA ILE A 401 10.07 8.66 3.11
C ILE A 401 8.83 8.99 2.26
N CYS A 402 8.55 8.20 1.23
CA CYS A 402 7.43 8.42 0.33
C CYS A 402 6.07 8.33 1.06
N ALA A 403 5.93 7.33 1.94
CA ALA A 403 4.75 7.15 2.77
C ALA A 403 4.57 8.32 3.74
N ARG A 404 5.64 8.75 4.43
CA ARG A 404 5.59 9.93 5.31
C ARG A 404 5.17 11.17 4.50
N LEU A 405 5.60 11.31 3.25
CA LEU A 405 5.27 12.47 2.41
C LEU A 405 3.93 12.34 1.65
N ASP A 406 3.08 11.37 1.99
CA ASP A 406 1.74 11.14 1.42
C ASP A 406 1.71 11.00 -0.11
N GLY A 407 2.81 10.58 -0.74
CA GLY A 407 2.89 10.53 -2.19
C GLY A 407 2.84 11.92 -2.86
N MET A 408 3.01 13.02 -2.10
CA MET A 408 2.93 14.39 -2.62
C MET A 408 4.18 14.71 -3.47
N PRO A 409 4.04 14.90 -4.80
CA PRO A 409 5.18 15.07 -5.69
C PRO A 409 6.13 16.19 -5.27
N LEU A 410 5.62 17.37 -4.94
CA LEU A 410 6.46 18.49 -4.53
C LEU A 410 7.26 18.19 -3.26
N ALA A 411 6.67 17.51 -2.30
CA ALA A 411 7.34 17.16 -1.05
C ALA A 411 8.43 16.09 -1.30
N ILE A 412 8.13 15.10 -2.14
CA ILE A 412 9.07 14.07 -2.58
C ILE A 412 10.26 14.71 -3.32
N GLU A 413 10.02 15.64 -4.24
CA GLU A 413 11.08 16.37 -4.95
C GLU A 413 12.01 17.11 -3.98
N LEU A 414 11.45 17.75 -2.94
CA LEU A 414 12.22 18.47 -1.93
C LEU A 414 13.04 17.53 -1.03
N ALA A 415 12.48 16.37 -0.65
CA ALA A 415 13.18 15.37 0.14
C ALA A 415 14.28 14.66 -0.67
N ALA A 416 14.01 14.30 -1.92
CA ALA A 416 14.97 13.67 -2.81
C ALA A 416 16.19 14.58 -3.07
N ALA A 417 16.00 15.90 -3.11
CA ALA A 417 17.09 16.86 -3.20
C ALA A 417 18.06 16.82 -2.00
N ARG A 418 17.64 16.30 -0.84
CA ARG A 418 18.44 16.21 0.40
C ARG A 418 19.48 15.09 0.38
N VAL A 419 19.34 14.12 -0.51
CA VAL A 419 20.27 12.99 -0.67
C VAL A 419 21.70 13.45 -1.01
N ARG A 420 21.86 14.69 -1.48
CA ARG A 420 23.18 15.32 -1.68
C ARG A 420 23.94 15.57 -0.36
N THR A 421 23.23 15.82 0.74
CA THR A 421 23.81 16.28 2.01
C THR A 421 23.41 15.45 3.23
N MET A 422 22.51 14.49 3.07
CA MET A 422 21.97 13.65 4.15
C MET A 422 21.81 12.20 3.67
N SER A 423 21.97 11.25 4.59
CA SER A 423 21.59 9.85 4.39
C SER A 423 20.06 9.67 4.41
N LEU A 424 19.56 8.54 3.90
CA LEU A 424 18.12 8.26 3.88
C LEU A 424 17.53 8.10 5.28
N THR A 425 18.28 7.50 6.21
CA THR A 425 17.87 7.37 7.62
C THR A 425 17.74 8.73 8.30
N GLU A 426 18.71 9.63 8.10
CA GLU A 426 18.63 11.01 8.63
C GLU A 426 17.46 11.80 8.03
N ILE A 427 17.10 11.54 6.76
CA ILE A 427 15.91 12.12 6.14
C ILE A 427 14.65 11.56 6.80
N VAL A 428 14.56 10.24 7.00
CA VAL A 428 13.42 9.61 7.72
C VAL A 428 13.25 10.21 9.10
N ASP A 429 14.32 10.28 9.90
CA ASP A 429 14.29 10.76 11.28
C ASP A 429 13.89 12.23 11.36
N GLY A 430 14.46 13.07 10.50
CA GLY A 430 14.15 14.51 10.48
C GLY A 430 12.77 14.85 9.88
N LEU A 431 12.07 13.91 9.23
CA LEU A 431 10.68 14.09 8.80
C LEU A 431 9.67 14.12 9.96
N HIS A 432 10.13 14.08 11.22
CA HIS A 432 9.30 14.47 12.36
C HIS A 432 9.06 15.99 12.41
N ASP A 433 10.04 16.81 11.98
CA ASP A 433 9.95 18.28 11.86
C ASP A 433 10.13 18.69 10.39
N ARG A 434 9.15 18.30 9.56
CA ARG A 434 9.22 18.30 8.09
C ARG A 434 9.49 19.67 7.51
N PHE A 435 8.87 20.72 8.07
CA PHE A 435 9.10 22.07 7.58
C PHE A 435 10.55 22.46 7.82
N ARG A 436 11.14 22.15 8.98
CA ARG A 436 12.54 22.45 9.24
C ARG A 436 13.49 21.62 8.36
N LEU A 437 13.25 20.31 8.21
CA LEU A 437 14.09 19.47 7.34
C LEU A 437 14.05 19.93 5.87
N LEU A 438 12.87 20.32 5.37
CA LEU A 438 12.72 20.76 3.98
C LEU A 438 13.29 22.19 3.72
N THR A 439 13.65 22.97 4.76
CA THR A 439 14.22 24.34 4.64
C THR A 439 15.71 24.44 4.28
N GLY A 440 16.58 23.55 4.79
CA GLY A 440 18.02 23.83 4.91
C GLY A 440 18.89 23.72 3.64
N GLY A 441 18.44 24.09 2.43
CA GLY A 441 19.26 23.86 1.22
C GLY A 441 18.79 24.55 -0.05
N SER A 442 19.70 25.30 -0.70
CA SER A 442 19.51 26.06 -1.95
C SER A 442 18.48 27.22 -1.90
N ARG A 443 18.84 28.40 -2.44
CA ARG A 443 17.95 29.57 -2.59
C ARG A 443 16.65 29.28 -3.36
N THR A 444 16.60 28.23 -4.17
CA THR A 444 15.40 27.81 -4.92
C THR A 444 14.44 26.93 -4.13
N ALA A 445 14.90 26.15 -3.14
CA ALA A 445 14.03 25.33 -2.31
C ALA A 445 13.22 26.18 -1.32
N VAL A 446 13.82 27.27 -0.81
CA VAL A 446 13.16 28.23 0.09
C VAL A 446 11.94 28.89 -0.57
N ARG A 447 12.00 29.24 -1.87
CA ARG A 447 10.84 29.80 -2.61
C ARG A 447 9.74 28.75 -2.84
N ARG A 448 10.09 27.51 -3.19
CA ARG A 448 9.10 26.43 -3.42
C ARG A 448 8.45 25.93 -2.13
N GLN A 449 9.14 26.02 -1.00
CA GLN A 449 8.60 25.72 0.32
C GLN A 449 7.73 26.86 0.88
N GLN A 450 8.14 28.12 0.71
CA GLN A 450 7.23 29.26 0.92
C GLN A 450 5.95 29.03 0.13
N THR A 451 6.03 28.47 -1.08
CA THR A 451 4.83 28.15 -1.88
C THR A 451 3.97 27.05 -1.22
N LEU A 452 4.52 26.01 -0.58
CA LEU A 452 3.70 24.96 0.06
C LEU A 452 3.08 25.41 1.40
N ARG A 453 3.84 26.03 2.30
CA ARG A 453 3.31 26.56 3.57
C ARG A 453 2.40 27.76 3.34
N ALA A 454 2.80 28.73 2.52
CA ALA A 454 1.93 29.86 2.16
C ALA A 454 0.70 29.39 1.38
N SER A 455 0.78 28.28 0.64
CA SER A 455 -0.39 27.66 0.00
C SER A 455 -1.41 27.17 1.03
N VAL A 456 -0.97 26.51 2.11
CA VAL A 456 -1.88 26.05 3.18
C VAL A 456 -2.38 27.23 4.01
N GLU A 457 -1.50 28.18 4.34
CA GLU A 457 -1.85 29.41 5.06
C GLU A 457 -2.85 30.28 4.29
N TRP A 458 -2.70 30.40 2.97
CA TRP A 458 -3.65 31.09 2.10
C TRP A 458 -4.99 30.34 2.03
N SER A 459 -4.97 29.01 1.87
CA SER A 459 -6.20 28.21 1.93
C SER A 459 -6.92 28.35 3.27
N HIS A 460 -6.18 28.43 4.39
CA HIS A 460 -6.74 28.68 5.72
C HIS A 460 -7.29 30.11 5.87
N ALA A 461 -6.64 31.11 5.28
CA ALA A 461 -7.10 32.50 5.30
C ALA A 461 -8.45 32.69 4.57
N LEU A 462 -8.73 31.88 3.55
CA LEU A 462 -9.99 31.89 2.81
C LEU A 462 -11.15 31.15 3.51
N LEU A 463 -10.88 30.48 4.63
CA LEU A 463 -11.91 29.81 5.42
C LEU A 463 -12.72 30.81 6.25
N THR A 464 -14.02 30.56 6.36
CA THR A 464 -14.91 31.18 7.34
C THR A 464 -14.52 30.76 8.76
N ASP A 465 -14.96 31.48 9.79
CA ASP A 465 -14.58 31.18 11.17
C ASP A 465 -15.03 29.76 11.61
N THR A 466 -16.22 29.33 11.19
CA THR A 466 -16.74 27.98 11.42
C THR A 466 -15.89 26.91 10.72
N GLU A 467 -15.48 27.14 9.47
CA GLU A 467 -14.59 26.23 8.75
C GLU A 467 -13.19 26.17 9.38
N ARG A 468 -12.66 27.30 9.86
CA ARG A 468 -11.38 27.34 10.60
C ARG A 468 -11.46 26.57 11.91
N SER A 469 -12.56 26.71 12.65
CA SER A 469 -12.82 25.92 13.87
C SER A 469 -12.85 24.43 13.58
N LEU A 470 -13.62 24.00 12.57
CA LEU A 470 -13.67 22.59 12.22
C LEU A 470 -12.30 22.08 11.75
N PHE A 471 -11.65 22.81 10.84
CA PHE A 471 -10.37 22.44 10.27
C PHE A 471 -9.28 22.18 11.33
N ARG A 472 -9.11 23.08 12.31
CA ARG A 472 -8.13 22.89 13.39
C ARG A 472 -8.51 21.74 14.33
N ARG A 473 -9.80 21.54 14.62
CA ARG A 473 -10.27 20.43 15.48
C ARG A 473 -10.05 19.07 14.84
N LEU A 474 -10.21 18.95 13.52
CA LEU A 474 -9.95 17.70 12.79
C LEU A 474 -8.47 17.29 12.81
N ALA A 475 -7.55 18.18 13.19
CA ALA A 475 -6.11 17.89 13.21
C ALA A 475 -5.69 16.80 14.20
N VAL A 476 -6.53 16.50 15.20
CA VAL A 476 -6.29 15.44 16.19
C VAL A 476 -6.35 14.04 15.62
N PHE A 477 -7.07 13.84 14.50
CA PHE A 477 -7.14 12.54 13.84
C PHE A 477 -5.84 12.23 13.13
N LEU A 478 -5.20 11.14 13.51
CA LEU A 478 -3.99 10.63 12.86
C LEU A 478 -4.39 9.54 11.86
N GLY A 479 -4.23 9.83 10.57
CA GLY A 479 -4.74 9.01 9.48
C GLY A 479 -6.09 9.51 8.98
N GLY A 480 -7.08 8.62 8.88
CA GLY A 480 -8.44 8.97 8.47
C GLY A 480 -9.46 8.82 9.60
N PHE A 481 -10.67 9.31 9.38
CA PHE A 481 -11.80 9.25 10.33
C PHE A 481 -13.13 9.16 9.56
N ASP A 482 -14.17 8.65 10.22
CA ASP A 482 -15.52 8.66 9.67
C ASP A 482 -16.33 9.88 10.14
N LEU A 483 -17.56 10.02 9.62
CA LEU A 483 -18.43 11.14 9.96
C LEU A 483 -18.81 11.15 11.45
N ASP A 484 -19.06 9.99 12.06
CA ASP A 484 -19.46 9.88 13.46
C ASP A 484 -18.32 10.32 14.41
N ALA A 485 -17.08 9.97 14.06
CA ALA A 485 -15.88 10.45 14.73
C ALA A 485 -15.76 11.97 14.63
N ALA A 486 -15.90 12.53 13.42
CA ALA A 486 -15.84 13.97 13.22
C ALA A 486 -16.93 14.71 14.01
N GLN A 487 -18.16 14.20 14.01
CA GLN A 487 -19.28 14.79 14.75
C GLN A 487 -19.08 14.76 16.26
N THR A 488 -18.48 13.68 16.79
CA THR A 488 -18.30 13.52 18.24
C THR A 488 -17.10 14.30 18.76
N VAL A 489 -16.01 14.33 18.00
CA VAL A 489 -14.75 14.95 18.42
C VAL A 489 -14.69 16.43 18.08
N ALA A 490 -15.08 16.81 16.86
CA ALA A 490 -14.96 18.17 16.36
C ALA A 490 -16.27 18.98 16.42
N GLY A 491 -17.42 18.31 16.54
CA GLY A 491 -18.72 18.93 16.76
C GLY A 491 -18.88 19.40 18.21
N ALA A 492 -18.59 20.68 18.44
CA ALA A 492 -18.69 21.30 19.76
C ALA A 492 -19.02 22.79 19.66
N ASP A 493 -19.67 23.31 20.71
CA ASP A 493 -19.94 24.73 20.97
C ASP A 493 -20.53 25.48 19.77
N ASP A 494 -19.67 26.10 18.97
CA ASP A 494 -19.95 26.90 17.77
C ASP A 494 -20.36 26.07 16.54
N ILE A 495 -20.15 24.75 16.55
CA ILE A 495 -20.50 23.83 15.47
C ILE A 495 -21.41 22.72 15.98
N GLN A 496 -22.69 22.76 15.61
CA GLN A 496 -23.64 21.71 15.95
C GLN A 496 -23.34 20.42 15.17
N ARG A 497 -23.64 19.25 15.74
CA ARG A 497 -23.37 17.94 15.11
C ARG A 497 -23.89 17.82 13.68
N TYR A 498 -25.09 18.34 13.41
CA TYR A 498 -25.68 18.27 12.06
C TYR A 498 -24.99 19.19 11.04
N GLN A 499 -24.27 20.23 11.49
CA GLN A 499 -23.54 21.17 10.62
C GLN A 499 -22.17 20.63 10.20
N VAL A 500 -21.63 19.63 10.92
CA VAL A 500 -20.29 19.08 10.65
C VAL A 500 -20.18 18.49 9.25
N LEU A 501 -21.25 17.86 8.74
CA LEU A 501 -21.25 17.31 7.38
C LEU A 501 -21.17 18.40 6.31
N ASP A 502 -21.95 19.46 6.45
CA ASP A 502 -21.94 20.60 5.52
C ASP A 502 -20.55 21.26 5.50
N GLN A 503 -19.98 21.48 6.69
CA GLN A 503 -18.65 22.08 6.84
C GLN A 503 -17.52 21.15 6.35
N LEU A 504 -17.63 19.83 6.56
CA LEU A 504 -16.71 18.85 5.97
C LEU A 504 -16.77 18.86 4.45
N THR A 505 -17.97 18.98 3.87
CA THR A 505 -18.16 19.09 2.42
C THR A 505 -17.44 20.33 1.88
N LEU A 506 -17.57 21.48 2.54
CA LEU A 506 -16.85 22.70 2.16
C LEU A 506 -15.33 22.55 2.27
N LEU A 507 -14.82 21.86 3.31
CA LEU A 507 -13.39 21.58 3.44
C LEU A 507 -12.87 20.58 2.39
N VAL A 508 -13.73 19.66 1.94
CA VAL A 508 -13.44 18.73 0.83
C VAL A 508 -13.40 19.48 -0.51
N ASP A 509 -14.37 20.35 -0.77
CA ASP A 509 -14.41 21.19 -1.97
C ASP A 509 -13.14 22.06 -2.07
N LYS A 510 -12.68 22.57 -0.93
CA LYS A 510 -11.43 23.36 -0.80
C LYS A 510 -10.15 22.51 -0.77
N SER A 511 -10.25 21.19 -0.93
CA SER A 511 -9.13 20.23 -0.92
C SER A 511 -8.27 20.28 0.35
N LEU A 512 -8.84 20.68 1.49
CA LEU A 512 -8.19 20.64 2.81
C LEU A 512 -8.44 19.30 3.53
N VAL A 513 -9.55 18.65 3.20
CA VAL A 513 -9.91 17.30 3.60
C VAL A 513 -10.13 16.47 2.33
N LEU A 514 -9.73 15.21 2.34
CA LEU A 514 -10.00 14.27 1.26
C LEU A 514 -11.12 13.32 1.70
N ALA A 515 -12.08 13.07 0.82
CA ALA A 515 -13.11 12.05 1.02
C ALA A 515 -12.77 10.82 0.17
N GLU A 516 -12.61 9.68 0.83
CA GLU A 516 -12.32 8.38 0.22
C GLU A 516 -13.52 7.46 0.42
N ASN A 517 -14.00 6.88 -0.68
CA ASN A 517 -15.11 5.93 -0.63
C ASN A 517 -14.55 4.51 -0.58
N THR A 518 -14.26 4.04 0.63
CA THR A 518 -13.74 2.69 0.89
C THR A 518 -14.88 1.79 1.35
N SER A 519 -15.12 0.69 0.64
CA SER A 519 -15.96 -0.43 1.13
C SER A 519 -17.34 -0.06 1.68
N GLY A 520 -18.01 0.96 1.10
CA GLY A 520 -19.37 1.35 1.44
C GLY A 520 -19.54 2.41 2.54
N ARG A 521 -18.46 2.94 3.12
CA ARG A 521 -18.50 4.12 4.01
C ARG A 521 -17.51 5.19 3.54
N THR A 522 -17.91 6.46 3.59
CA THR A 522 -17.03 7.59 3.28
C THR A 522 -16.09 7.84 4.46
N ARG A 523 -14.79 7.74 4.22
CA ARG A 523 -13.76 8.12 5.18
C ARG A 523 -13.15 9.44 4.75
N TYR A 524 -12.86 10.28 5.73
CA TYR A 524 -12.22 11.56 5.54
C TYR A 524 -10.78 11.47 6.04
N ARG A 525 -9.86 12.17 5.39
CA ARG A 525 -8.50 12.36 5.91
C ARG A 525 -7.94 13.72 5.56
N LEU A 526 -7.08 14.25 6.41
CA LEU A 526 -6.25 15.39 6.06
C LEU A 526 -4.94 14.85 5.48
N LEU A 527 -4.43 15.50 4.44
CA LEU A 527 -3.03 15.29 4.05
C LEU A 527 -2.14 15.71 5.24
N GLU A 528 -1.09 14.94 5.55
CA GLU A 528 -0.31 15.12 6.78
C GLU A 528 0.29 16.52 6.88
N THR A 529 0.68 17.12 5.75
CA THR A 529 1.17 18.52 5.70
C THR A 529 0.10 19.55 6.08
N VAL A 530 -1.15 19.32 5.67
CA VAL A 530 -2.30 20.16 6.01
C VAL A 530 -2.71 19.93 7.46
N ARG A 531 -2.68 18.67 7.90
CA ARG A 531 -2.96 18.27 9.29
C ARG A 531 -1.97 18.89 10.27
N GLN A 532 -0.67 18.89 9.97
CA GLN A 532 0.35 19.51 10.82
C GLN A 532 0.11 21.01 10.98
N TYR A 533 -0.21 21.73 9.90
CA TYR A 533 -0.58 23.13 10.00
C TYR A 533 -1.87 23.34 10.82
N ALA A 534 -2.87 22.48 10.62
CA ALA A 534 -4.10 22.50 11.43
C ALA A 534 -3.81 22.22 12.92
N LEU A 535 -2.85 21.33 13.22
CA LEU A 535 -2.44 20.97 14.58
C LEU A 535 -1.65 22.09 15.27
N GLU A 536 -0.82 22.82 14.53
CA GLU A 536 -0.19 24.07 15.01
C GLU A 536 -1.30 25.06 15.41
N LYS A 537 -2.30 25.27 14.55
CA LYS A 537 -3.44 26.16 14.84
C LYS A 537 -4.32 25.68 15.99
N LEU A 538 -4.48 24.38 16.16
CA LEU A 538 -5.15 23.81 17.33
C LEU A 538 -4.34 24.07 18.60
N SER A 539 -3.02 23.88 18.56
CA SER A 539 -2.15 24.08 19.71
C SER A 539 -2.03 25.56 20.13
N GLU A 540 -2.24 26.49 19.19
CA GLU A 540 -2.37 27.93 19.46
C GLU A 540 -3.74 28.32 20.08
N SER A 541 -4.70 27.39 20.11
CA SER A 541 -6.06 27.64 20.62
C SER A 541 -6.27 27.12 22.04
N GLU A 542 -7.19 27.73 22.78
CA GLU A 542 -7.55 27.30 24.16
C GLU A 542 -8.33 25.98 24.21
N GLU A 543 -8.80 25.46 23.06
CA GLU A 543 -9.60 24.23 22.98
C GLU A 543 -8.77 22.95 22.74
N ALA A 544 -7.45 23.05 22.60
CA ALA A 544 -6.57 21.93 22.22
C ALA A 544 -6.75 20.69 23.11
N ASP A 545 -6.67 20.86 24.42
CA ASP A 545 -6.74 19.76 25.39
C ASP A 545 -8.14 19.14 25.42
N ALA A 546 -9.19 19.96 25.32
CA ALA A 546 -10.57 19.50 25.30
C ALA A 546 -10.86 18.63 24.08
N ILE A 547 -10.35 19.01 22.91
CA ILE A 547 -10.55 18.26 21.66
C ILE A 547 -9.74 16.95 21.67
N ARG A 548 -8.49 16.98 22.16
CA ARG A 548 -7.69 15.75 22.33
C ARG A 548 -8.29 14.79 23.35
N ALA A 549 -8.88 15.31 24.44
CA ALA A 549 -9.62 14.50 25.40
C ALA A 549 -10.85 13.84 24.78
N ARG A 550 -11.67 14.59 24.02
CA ARG A 550 -12.81 14.02 23.27
C ARG A 550 -12.38 12.97 22.26
N HIS A 551 -11.28 13.19 21.54
CA HIS A 551 -10.70 12.21 20.61
C HIS A 551 -10.35 10.92 21.33
N ARG A 552 -9.61 11.01 22.45
CA ARG A 552 -9.28 9.85 23.29
C ARG A 552 -10.55 9.15 23.76
N ASP A 553 -11.51 9.86 24.33
CA ASP A 553 -12.72 9.28 24.90
C ASP A 553 -13.57 8.57 23.83
N TYR A 554 -13.66 9.15 22.62
CA TYR A 554 -14.30 8.53 21.47
C TYR A 554 -13.62 7.20 21.11
N TYR A 555 -12.31 7.18 20.86
CA TYR A 555 -11.62 5.95 20.46
C TYR A 555 -11.50 4.92 21.59
N THR A 556 -11.47 5.34 22.86
CA THR A 556 -11.62 4.42 24.00
C THR A 556 -13.02 3.79 24.02
N SER A 557 -14.08 4.54 23.69
CA SER A 557 -15.43 4.00 23.61
C SER A 557 -15.61 3.01 22.45
N ILE A 558 -14.99 3.28 21.29
CA ILE A 558 -14.98 2.38 20.15
C ILE A 558 -14.22 1.09 20.49
N ALA A 559 -13.04 1.19 21.09
CA ALA A 559 -12.29 0.02 21.54
C ALA A 559 -13.07 -0.81 22.56
N ALA A 560 -13.81 -0.17 23.47
CA ALA A 560 -14.61 -0.86 24.49
C ALA A 560 -15.72 -1.75 23.90
N LEU A 561 -16.19 -1.50 22.67
CA LEU A 561 -17.16 -2.35 21.98
C LEU A 561 -16.61 -3.75 21.68
N LEU A 562 -15.29 -3.92 21.59
CA LEU A 562 -14.64 -5.22 21.41
C LEU A 562 -14.80 -6.14 22.62
N ASP A 563 -15.12 -5.60 23.80
CA ASP A 563 -15.23 -6.36 25.04
C ASP A 563 -16.58 -7.10 25.19
N LYS A 564 -17.62 -6.57 24.54
CA LYS A 564 -18.99 -7.10 24.51
C LYS A 564 -19.65 -6.76 23.16
N PRO A 565 -19.21 -7.38 22.07
CA PRO A 565 -19.76 -7.08 20.75
C PRO A 565 -21.21 -7.54 20.64
N GLY A 566 -21.91 -6.98 19.66
CA GLY A 566 -23.19 -7.54 19.21
C GLY A 566 -22.99 -8.90 18.53
N ARG A 567 -24.10 -9.60 18.25
CA ARG A 567 -24.08 -10.98 17.73
C ARG A 567 -23.39 -11.17 16.37
N THR A 568 -23.18 -10.12 15.57
CA THR A 568 -22.73 -10.25 14.17
C THR A 568 -21.70 -9.20 13.72
N ASP A 569 -21.42 -8.18 14.54
CA ASP A 569 -20.59 -7.04 14.17
C ASP A 569 -19.14 -7.16 14.65
N TYR A 570 -18.77 -8.17 15.45
CA TYR A 570 -17.43 -8.29 16.02
C TYR A 570 -16.29 -8.22 14.99
N GLU A 571 -16.39 -8.93 13.86
CA GLU A 571 -15.36 -8.87 12.81
C GLU A 571 -15.29 -7.46 12.18
N GLN A 572 -16.44 -6.79 12.02
CA GLN A 572 -16.47 -5.42 11.52
C GLN A 572 -15.85 -4.45 12.52
N LEU A 573 -16.08 -4.65 13.82
CA LEU A 573 -15.46 -3.87 14.89
C LEU A 573 -13.94 -4.07 14.92
N LEU A 574 -13.44 -5.30 14.71
CA LEU A 574 -12.01 -5.58 14.61
C LEU A 574 -11.36 -4.89 13.40
N VAL A 575 -11.98 -5.01 12.21
CA VAL A 575 -11.50 -4.35 10.99
C VAL A 575 -11.54 -2.83 11.14
N GLN A 576 -12.57 -2.28 11.79
CA GLN A 576 -12.65 -0.85 12.07
C GLN A 576 -11.54 -0.42 13.04
N ALA A 577 -11.32 -1.14 14.14
CA ALA A 577 -10.24 -0.85 15.09
C ALA A 577 -8.85 -0.92 14.42
N GLU A 578 -8.63 -1.87 13.52
CA GLU A 578 -7.40 -1.95 12.73
C GLU A 578 -7.25 -0.75 11.77
N THR A 579 -8.34 -0.35 11.12
CA THR A 579 -8.35 0.83 10.24
C THR A 579 -8.06 2.12 11.02
N ASP A 580 -8.54 2.20 12.26
CA ASP A 580 -8.39 3.36 13.16
C ASP A 580 -7.15 3.25 14.08
N MET A 581 -6.23 2.32 13.80
CA MET A 581 -5.10 2.01 14.68
C MET A 581 -4.22 3.23 14.99
N ASP A 582 -4.00 4.12 14.02
CA ASP A 582 -3.21 5.34 14.24
C ASP A 582 -3.91 6.34 15.17
N ASN A 583 -5.25 6.42 15.10
CA ASN A 583 -6.02 7.21 16.05
C ASN A 583 -6.01 6.58 17.46
N LEU A 584 -6.09 5.26 17.56
CA LEU A 584 -5.98 4.53 18.83
C LEU A 584 -4.60 4.73 19.48
N ARG A 585 -3.51 4.66 18.70
CA ARG A 585 -2.15 5.01 19.15
C ARG A 585 -2.08 6.45 19.67
N SER A 586 -2.63 7.40 18.91
CA SER A 586 -2.64 8.80 19.32
C SER A 586 -3.41 9.03 20.63
N ALA A 587 -4.57 8.37 20.81
CA ALA A 587 -5.34 8.40 22.06
C ALA A 587 -4.55 7.80 23.25
N PHE A 588 -3.82 6.72 23.01
CA PHE A 588 -2.94 6.10 24.01
C PHE A 588 -1.80 7.04 24.42
N THR A 589 -1.06 7.60 23.45
CA THR A 589 0.02 8.56 23.71
C THR A 589 -0.47 9.77 24.48
N TRP A 590 -1.63 10.34 24.10
CA TRP A 590 -2.23 11.47 24.82
C TRP A 590 -2.55 11.15 26.28
N SER A 591 -3.02 9.92 26.54
CA SER A 591 -3.29 9.46 27.91
C SER A 591 -2.01 9.38 28.75
N LEU A 592 -0.91 8.90 28.16
CA LEU A 592 0.39 8.87 28.83
C LEU A 592 0.97 10.28 29.09
N GLU A 593 0.90 11.18 28.10
CA GLU A 593 1.38 12.56 28.23
C GLU A 593 0.68 13.33 29.35
N ASN A 594 -0.61 13.04 29.58
CA ASN A 594 -1.41 13.66 30.64
C ASN A 594 -1.43 12.88 31.96
N SER A 595 -0.65 11.79 32.07
CA SER A 595 -0.65 10.90 33.25
C SER A 595 -2.03 10.31 33.60
N ASP A 596 -2.90 10.14 32.60
CA ASP A 596 -4.21 9.49 32.73
C ASP A 596 -4.06 7.97 32.57
N LEU A 597 -3.44 7.35 33.58
CA LEU A 597 -3.08 5.93 33.57
C LEU A 597 -4.31 5.02 33.44
N GLU A 598 -5.45 5.42 34.01
CA GLU A 598 -6.68 4.63 33.95
C GLU A 598 -7.21 4.51 32.51
N GLN A 599 -7.26 5.62 31.76
CA GLN A 599 -7.70 5.58 30.37
C GLN A 599 -6.70 4.84 29.47
N ALA A 600 -5.39 4.99 29.71
CA ALA A 600 -4.37 4.23 28.99
C ALA A 600 -4.53 2.70 29.20
N LEU A 601 -4.75 2.25 30.45
CA LEU A 601 -4.96 0.84 30.78
C LEU A 601 -6.26 0.30 30.18
N ARG A 602 -7.35 1.07 30.25
CA ARG A 602 -8.65 0.69 29.65
C ARG A 602 -8.51 0.49 28.15
N LEU A 603 -7.84 1.41 27.46
CA LEU A 603 -7.64 1.33 26.02
C LEU A 603 -6.77 0.12 25.63
N ALA A 604 -5.62 -0.07 26.31
CA ALA A 604 -4.74 -1.21 26.06
C ALA A 604 -5.44 -2.56 26.31
N SER A 605 -6.26 -2.64 27.36
CA SER A 605 -7.05 -3.84 27.72
C SER A 605 -8.21 -4.10 26.76
N ALA A 606 -8.84 -3.05 26.22
CA ALA A 606 -9.94 -3.18 25.27
C ALA A 606 -9.47 -3.68 23.89
N LEU A 607 -8.22 -3.41 23.52
CA LEU A 607 -7.61 -3.86 22.26
C LEU A 607 -7.00 -5.27 22.33
N GLN A 608 -7.17 -5.99 23.44
CA GLN A 608 -6.68 -7.36 23.61
C GLN A 608 -7.05 -8.31 22.47
N PRO A 609 -8.30 -8.28 21.93
CA PRO A 609 -8.62 -9.01 20.71
C PRO A 609 -7.73 -8.70 19.50
N LEU A 610 -7.40 -7.42 19.28
CA LEU A 610 -6.53 -7.00 18.17
C LEU A 610 -5.10 -7.51 18.36
N TRP A 611 -4.59 -7.46 19.60
CA TRP A 611 -3.26 -7.97 19.94
C TRP A 611 -3.14 -9.46 19.62
N HIS A 612 -4.15 -10.26 19.95
CA HIS A 612 -4.12 -11.71 19.73
C HIS A 612 -4.45 -12.14 18.30
N THR A 613 -5.43 -11.50 17.65
CA THR A 613 -5.96 -11.97 16.35
C THR A 613 -5.25 -11.40 15.13
N ARG A 614 -4.59 -10.24 15.24
CA ARG A 614 -3.94 -9.55 14.10
C ARG A 614 -2.41 -9.52 14.18
N GLY A 615 -1.80 -10.43 14.93
CA GLY A 615 -0.34 -10.53 15.04
C GLY A 615 0.35 -9.35 15.76
N ARG A 616 -0.40 -8.53 16.52
CA ARG A 616 0.11 -7.31 17.19
C ARG A 616 0.49 -7.50 18.66
N ILE A 617 0.86 -8.73 19.07
CA ILE A 617 1.16 -9.08 20.46
C ILE A 617 2.31 -8.21 21.02
N LEU A 618 3.36 -7.98 20.23
CA LEU A 618 4.52 -7.16 20.64
C LEU A 618 4.14 -5.70 20.88
N GLU A 619 3.23 -5.16 20.06
CA GLU A 619 2.70 -3.81 20.24
C GLU A 619 1.88 -3.71 21.53
N GLY A 620 0.99 -4.67 21.77
CA GLY A 620 0.25 -4.76 23.04
C GLY A 620 1.17 -4.86 24.26
N CYS A 621 2.25 -5.65 24.19
CA CYS A 621 3.29 -5.70 25.23
C CYS A 621 3.90 -4.31 25.47
N ALA A 622 4.30 -3.61 24.41
CA ALA A 622 4.92 -2.29 24.51
C ALA A 622 3.98 -1.25 25.15
N TRP A 623 2.68 -1.32 24.85
CA TRP A 623 1.68 -0.44 25.46
C TRP A 623 1.55 -0.69 26.96
N PHE A 624 1.46 -1.95 27.38
CA PHE A 624 1.41 -2.27 28.80
C PHE A 624 2.73 -1.93 29.53
N ASP A 625 3.89 -2.17 28.91
CA ASP A 625 5.21 -1.84 29.46
C ASP A 625 5.42 -0.32 29.62
N ALA A 626 4.76 0.50 28.78
CA ALA A 626 4.82 1.96 28.86
C ALA A 626 4.03 2.55 30.04
N ILE A 627 3.17 1.77 30.70
CA ILE A 627 2.36 2.21 31.84
C ILE A 627 3.02 1.76 33.14
N PRO A 628 3.53 2.68 33.98
CA PRO A 628 4.09 2.30 35.28
C PRO A 628 2.98 1.86 36.24
N ILE A 629 3.03 0.59 36.66
CA ILE A 629 2.11 0.02 37.68
C ILE A 629 2.87 -0.18 38.99
N ASP A 630 3.25 0.94 39.63
CA ASP A 630 3.92 0.97 40.94
C ASP A 630 2.94 1.26 42.11
N GLU A 631 3.44 1.40 43.33
CA GLU A 631 2.59 1.77 44.49
C GLU A 631 1.96 3.16 44.37
N ALA A 632 2.61 4.11 43.70
CA ALA A 632 2.10 5.46 43.51
C ALA A 632 0.92 5.50 42.52
N SER A 633 0.96 4.67 41.48
CA SER A 633 -0.13 4.49 40.51
C SER A 633 -1.41 3.92 41.14
N GLN A 634 -1.32 3.33 42.33
CA GLN A 634 -2.48 2.71 43.00
C GLN A 634 -3.55 3.71 43.45
N GLN A 635 -3.19 4.98 43.58
CA GLN A 635 -4.14 6.04 43.96
C GLN A 635 -4.83 6.67 42.75
N GLN A 636 -4.28 6.48 41.54
CA GLN A 636 -4.75 7.10 40.30
C GLN A 636 -5.64 6.19 39.44
N VAL A 637 -5.64 4.87 39.70
CA VAL A 637 -6.38 3.88 38.91
C VAL A 637 -7.33 3.09 39.80
N THR A 638 -8.60 2.97 39.39
CA THR A 638 -9.57 2.11 40.08
C THR A 638 -9.11 0.66 40.23
N ALA A 639 -9.50 0.00 41.33
CA ALA A 639 -9.15 -1.39 41.59
C ALA A 639 -9.63 -2.34 40.48
N ALA A 640 -10.82 -2.11 39.92
CA ALA A 640 -11.37 -2.90 38.82
C ALA A 640 -10.53 -2.79 37.54
N THR A 641 -10.19 -1.57 37.11
CA THR A 641 -9.32 -1.35 35.94
C THR A 641 -7.95 -1.99 36.16
N ARG A 642 -7.39 -1.90 37.37
CA ARG A 642 -6.09 -2.51 37.70
C ARG A 642 -6.13 -4.04 37.66
N ALA A 643 -7.14 -4.67 38.25
CA ALA A 643 -7.30 -6.12 38.23
C ALA A 643 -7.42 -6.62 36.79
N ARG A 644 -8.25 -5.95 35.98
CA ARG A 644 -8.40 -6.26 34.56
C ARG A 644 -7.07 -6.15 33.81
N ALA A 645 -6.39 -5.01 33.94
CA ALA A 645 -5.14 -4.79 33.21
C ALA A 645 -4.04 -5.78 33.63
N LEU A 646 -3.92 -6.11 34.92
CA LEU A 646 -2.97 -7.13 35.39
C LEU A 646 -3.26 -8.51 34.81
N ALA A 647 -4.54 -8.89 34.68
CA ALA A 647 -4.94 -10.14 34.04
C ALA A 647 -4.65 -10.14 32.53
N ASP A 648 -5.03 -9.06 31.82
CA ASP A 648 -4.80 -8.92 30.38
C ASP A 648 -3.29 -8.87 30.06
N MET A 649 -2.49 -8.19 30.88
CA MET A 649 -1.02 -8.21 30.81
C MET A 649 -0.46 -9.61 31.00
N ALA A 650 -0.96 -10.36 32.00
CA ALA A 650 -0.47 -11.72 32.26
C ALA A 650 -0.68 -12.64 31.04
N VAL A 651 -1.77 -12.45 30.30
CA VAL A 651 -2.06 -13.21 29.07
C VAL A 651 -1.20 -12.73 27.90
N VAL A 652 -1.08 -11.42 27.66
CA VAL A 652 -0.33 -10.87 26.52
C VAL A 652 1.18 -11.11 26.66
N THR A 653 1.73 -11.09 27.88
CA THR A 653 3.17 -11.32 28.13
C THR A 653 3.52 -12.78 28.38
N LEU A 654 2.57 -13.71 28.28
CA LEU A 654 2.77 -15.11 28.62
C LEU A 654 3.93 -15.77 27.86
N PHE A 655 4.13 -15.35 26.61
CA PHE A 655 5.21 -15.83 25.74
C PHE A 655 6.60 -15.31 26.13
N ARG A 656 6.69 -14.35 27.07
CA ARG A 656 7.96 -13.75 27.55
C ARG A 656 8.45 -14.36 28.86
N GLY A 657 7.66 -15.21 29.52
CA GLY A 657 8.02 -15.89 30.77
C GLY A 657 6.90 -15.95 31.80
N ASP A 658 7.26 -16.34 33.03
CA ASP A 658 6.30 -16.56 34.12
C ASP A 658 5.51 -15.28 34.49
N SER A 659 4.19 -15.36 34.31
CA SER A 659 3.24 -14.28 34.59
C SER A 659 2.33 -14.57 35.81
N THR A 660 2.63 -15.61 36.58
CA THR A 660 1.82 -16.08 37.73
C THR A 660 1.59 -15.00 38.77
N ALA A 661 2.64 -14.26 39.15
CA ALA A 661 2.54 -13.24 40.19
C ALA A 661 1.54 -12.12 39.80
N ARG A 662 1.49 -11.74 38.52
CA ARG A 662 0.54 -10.74 38.02
C ARG A 662 -0.89 -11.27 38.03
N ALA A 663 -1.11 -12.48 37.50
CA ALA A 663 -2.41 -13.13 37.49
C ALA A 663 -2.97 -13.34 38.91
N GLN A 664 -2.13 -13.78 39.85
CA GLN A 664 -2.54 -13.98 41.23
C GLN A 664 -2.89 -12.67 41.93
N ARG A 665 -2.15 -11.58 41.66
CA ARG A 665 -2.47 -10.25 42.19
C ARG A 665 -3.80 -9.72 41.63
N ALA A 666 -4.06 -9.93 40.34
CA ALA A 666 -5.36 -9.62 39.73
C ALA A 666 -6.48 -10.40 40.43
N LEU A 667 -6.27 -11.69 40.70
CA LEU A 667 -7.27 -12.56 41.33
C LEU A 667 -7.62 -12.11 42.75
N THR A 668 -6.62 -11.71 43.55
CA THR A 668 -6.85 -11.15 44.88
C THR A 668 -7.74 -9.91 44.81
N ILE A 669 -7.42 -8.94 43.93
CA ILE A 669 -8.20 -7.71 43.79
C ILE A 669 -9.62 -8.02 43.29
N ALA A 670 -9.78 -8.92 42.32
CA ALA A 670 -11.09 -9.27 41.78
C ALA A 670 -12.00 -9.95 42.82
N ARG A 671 -11.43 -10.79 43.70
CA ARG A 671 -12.17 -11.41 44.81
C ARG A 671 -12.59 -10.40 45.87
N GLU A 672 -11.81 -9.35 46.10
CA GLU A 672 -12.17 -8.28 47.04
C GLU A 672 -13.31 -7.38 46.50
N LEU A 673 -13.41 -7.23 45.18
CA LEU A 673 -14.43 -6.39 44.54
C LEU A 673 -15.80 -7.06 44.37
N ASP A 674 -15.85 -8.40 44.43
CA ASP A 674 -17.07 -9.21 44.26
C ASP A 674 -17.86 -8.89 42.97
N GLU A 675 -17.15 -8.60 41.89
CA GLU A 675 -17.72 -8.37 40.55
C GLU A 675 -17.63 -9.65 39.70
N PRO A 676 -18.74 -10.38 39.44
CA PRO A 676 -18.67 -11.70 38.80
C PRO A 676 -18.05 -11.72 37.40
N ALA A 677 -18.31 -10.68 36.60
CA ALA A 677 -17.78 -10.56 35.24
C ALA A 677 -16.26 -10.33 35.22
N LEU A 678 -15.76 -9.49 36.14
CA LEU A 678 -14.33 -9.25 36.30
C LEU A 678 -13.63 -10.49 36.85
N LEU A 679 -14.20 -11.12 37.89
CA LEU A 679 -13.66 -12.33 38.48
C LEU A 679 -13.57 -13.48 37.46
N ALA A 680 -14.62 -13.69 36.65
CA ALA A 680 -14.58 -14.68 35.57
C ALA A 680 -13.45 -14.41 34.57
N ARG A 681 -13.23 -13.15 34.15
CA ARG A 681 -12.13 -12.78 33.25
C ARG A 681 -10.77 -13.07 33.88
N VAL A 682 -10.58 -12.69 35.14
CA VAL A 682 -9.32 -12.88 35.85
C VAL A 682 -9.02 -14.37 36.10
N LEU A 683 -10.04 -15.16 36.47
CA LEU A 683 -9.92 -16.61 36.58
C LEU A 683 -9.57 -17.25 35.23
N THR A 684 -10.12 -16.75 34.12
CA THR A 684 -9.75 -17.20 32.78
C THR A 684 -8.26 -16.97 32.52
N ALA A 685 -7.74 -15.76 32.84
CA ALA A 685 -6.32 -15.47 32.73
C ALA A 685 -5.46 -16.37 33.63
N CYS A 686 -5.88 -16.64 34.86
CA CYS A 686 -5.22 -17.60 35.75
C CYS A 686 -5.20 -19.03 35.15
N GLY A 687 -6.30 -19.46 34.54
CA GLY A 687 -6.40 -20.74 33.84
C GLY A 687 -5.42 -20.85 32.67
N ILE A 688 -5.32 -19.80 31.85
CA ILE A 688 -4.37 -19.72 30.73
C ILE A 688 -2.94 -19.80 31.25
N VAL A 689 -2.59 -19.00 32.26
CA VAL A 689 -1.23 -18.97 32.85
C VAL A 689 -0.86 -20.32 33.45
N ALA A 690 -1.76 -20.94 34.22
CA ALA A 690 -1.55 -22.27 34.81
C ALA A 690 -1.35 -23.34 33.72
N GLY A 691 -2.18 -23.30 32.68
CA GLY A 691 -2.04 -24.18 31.51
C GLY A 691 -0.68 -24.06 30.84
N TYR A 692 -0.19 -22.83 30.65
CA TYR A 692 1.11 -22.55 30.05
C TYR A 692 2.28 -23.03 30.92
N LEU A 693 2.08 -23.12 32.24
CA LEU A 693 3.07 -23.63 33.20
C LEU A 693 2.99 -25.15 33.43
N TYR A 694 2.18 -25.85 32.64
CA TYR A 694 1.94 -27.29 32.78
C TYR A 694 1.34 -27.68 34.16
N ASP A 695 0.40 -26.85 34.66
CA ASP A 695 -0.37 -27.13 35.87
C ASP A 695 -1.86 -27.35 35.52
N ALA A 696 -2.16 -28.58 35.10
CA ALA A 696 -3.49 -28.97 34.64
C ALA A 696 -4.57 -28.89 35.74
N GLU A 697 -4.21 -29.20 36.99
CA GLU A 697 -5.15 -29.19 38.12
C GLU A 697 -5.56 -27.76 38.46
N ALA A 698 -4.60 -26.85 38.59
CA ALA A 698 -4.90 -25.44 38.82
C ALA A 698 -5.70 -24.83 37.66
N ALA A 699 -5.31 -25.12 36.41
CA ALA A 699 -6.02 -24.62 35.24
C ALA A 699 -7.50 -25.08 35.21
N ALA A 700 -7.75 -26.37 35.45
CA ALA A 700 -9.10 -26.93 35.49
C ALA A 700 -9.97 -26.28 36.58
N ALA A 701 -9.42 -26.05 37.77
CA ALA A 701 -10.12 -25.39 38.87
C ALA A 701 -10.51 -23.94 38.50
N TYR A 702 -9.59 -23.18 37.91
CA TYR A 702 -9.86 -21.80 37.50
C TYR A 702 -10.91 -21.71 36.40
N TYR A 703 -10.84 -22.56 35.36
CA TYR A 703 -11.83 -22.57 34.29
C TYR A 703 -13.22 -23.01 34.78
N ALA A 704 -13.29 -23.98 35.69
CA ALA A 704 -14.57 -24.42 36.27
C ALA A 704 -15.26 -23.29 37.05
N GLU A 705 -14.52 -22.55 37.89
CA GLU A 705 -15.04 -21.38 38.61
C GLU A 705 -15.46 -20.28 37.64
N ALA A 706 -14.62 -19.95 36.65
CA ALA A 706 -14.91 -18.93 35.65
C ALA A 706 -16.18 -19.24 34.82
N ALA A 707 -16.29 -20.47 34.32
CA ALA A 707 -17.45 -20.92 33.54
C ALA A 707 -18.72 -20.94 34.39
N GLY A 708 -18.61 -21.34 35.67
CA GLY A 708 -19.72 -21.28 36.64
C GLY A 708 -20.24 -19.86 36.82
N LEU A 709 -19.34 -18.89 37.00
CA LEU A 709 -19.69 -17.46 37.11
C LEU A 709 -20.34 -16.93 35.83
N ALA A 710 -19.76 -17.22 34.65
CA ALA A 710 -20.29 -16.77 33.37
C ALA A 710 -21.72 -17.31 33.12
N ARG A 711 -21.96 -18.59 33.45
CA ARG A 711 -23.30 -19.21 33.39
C ARG A 711 -24.27 -18.56 34.38
N ALA A 712 -23.83 -18.25 35.60
CA ALA A 712 -24.68 -17.64 36.63
C ALA A 712 -25.18 -16.24 36.23
N ILE A 713 -24.38 -15.47 35.47
CA ILE A 713 -24.76 -14.14 34.98
C ILE A 713 -25.31 -14.13 33.54
N ASP A 714 -25.53 -15.30 32.92
CA ASP A 714 -25.93 -15.49 31.50
C ASP A 714 -25.05 -14.71 30.50
N ASP A 715 -23.74 -14.58 30.78
CA ASP A 715 -22.78 -13.95 29.86
C ASP A 715 -22.22 -15.00 28.89
N ARG A 716 -23.01 -15.27 27.85
CA ARG A 716 -22.69 -16.27 26.82
C ARG A 716 -21.43 -15.95 26.02
N TRP A 717 -21.12 -14.66 25.83
CA TRP A 717 -19.90 -14.23 25.15
C TRP A 717 -18.67 -14.59 25.99
N ARG A 718 -18.68 -14.29 27.29
CA ARG A 718 -17.57 -14.69 28.16
C ARG A 718 -17.45 -16.21 28.28
N LEU A 719 -18.58 -16.92 28.34
CA LEU A 719 -18.58 -18.38 28.38
C LEU A 719 -17.94 -19.00 27.13
N SER A 720 -18.20 -18.46 25.92
CA SER A 720 -17.54 -18.97 24.70
C SER A 720 -16.03 -18.78 24.75
N GLN A 721 -15.55 -17.62 25.19
CA GLN A 721 -14.12 -17.34 25.35
C GLN A 721 -13.48 -18.28 26.38
N ILE A 722 -14.14 -18.53 27.51
CA ILE A 722 -13.65 -19.46 28.55
C ILE A 722 -13.50 -20.87 27.98
N LEU A 723 -14.54 -21.37 27.29
CA LEU A 723 -14.53 -22.73 26.73
C LEU A 723 -13.46 -22.88 25.64
N ALA A 724 -13.26 -21.88 24.79
CA ALA A 724 -12.22 -21.88 23.77
C ALA A 724 -10.79 -21.89 24.36
N GLN A 725 -10.56 -21.13 25.43
CA GLN A 725 -9.27 -21.12 26.13
C GLN A 725 -9.04 -22.42 26.93
N GLN A 726 -10.09 -22.97 27.52
CA GLN A 726 -10.06 -24.26 28.21
C GLN A 726 -9.73 -25.41 27.25
N SER A 727 -10.34 -25.44 26.06
CA SER A 727 -10.03 -26.46 25.04
C SER A 727 -8.60 -26.37 24.56
N ASN A 728 -8.10 -25.15 24.30
CA ASN A 728 -6.72 -24.94 23.91
C ASN A 728 -5.74 -25.37 25.02
N THR A 729 -6.07 -25.09 26.28
CA THR A 729 -5.27 -25.56 27.42
C THR A 729 -5.25 -27.09 27.51
N ALA A 730 -6.38 -27.75 27.29
CA ALA A 730 -6.44 -29.21 27.28
C ALA A 730 -5.58 -29.81 26.16
N VAL A 731 -5.53 -29.17 24.98
CA VAL A 731 -4.60 -29.55 23.91
C VAL A 731 -3.14 -29.42 24.36
N MET A 732 -2.77 -28.31 25.00
CA MET A 732 -1.41 -28.13 25.53
C MET A 732 -1.04 -29.20 26.57
N GLN A 733 -1.99 -29.62 27.40
CA GLN A 733 -1.82 -30.70 28.38
C GLN A 733 -1.88 -32.10 27.77
N GLY A 734 -2.23 -32.23 26.49
CA GLY A 734 -2.35 -33.50 25.80
C GLY A 734 -3.56 -34.34 26.21
N ASP A 735 -4.65 -33.72 26.63
CA ASP A 735 -5.91 -34.38 27.01
C ASP A 735 -6.95 -34.24 25.87
N PRO A 736 -7.06 -35.24 24.97
CA PRO A 736 -7.98 -35.16 23.85
C PRO A 736 -9.45 -35.23 24.26
N VAL A 737 -9.76 -35.86 25.40
CA VAL A 737 -11.15 -36.02 25.87
C VAL A 737 -11.67 -34.69 26.39
N ALA A 738 -10.90 -34.03 27.26
CA ALA A 738 -11.25 -32.70 27.75
C ALA A 738 -11.24 -31.66 26.62
N ALA A 739 -10.26 -31.72 25.71
CA ALA A 739 -10.17 -30.81 24.57
C ALA A 739 -11.40 -30.93 23.66
N GLN A 740 -11.82 -32.16 23.32
CA GLN A 740 -12.98 -32.36 22.47
C GLN A 740 -14.27 -31.88 23.13
N ALA A 741 -14.54 -32.30 24.37
CA ALA A 741 -15.79 -31.96 25.05
C ALA A 741 -15.98 -30.43 25.19
N THR A 742 -14.91 -29.73 25.58
CA THR A 742 -14.94 -28.27 25.75
C THR A 742 -14.95 -27.52 24.41
N ALA A 743 -14.26 -28.02 23.38
CA ALA A 743 -14.26 -27.41 22.06
C ALA A 743 -15.61 -27.58 21.33
N GLU A 744 -16.33 -28.70 21.51
CA GLU A 744 -17.66 -28.88 20.93
C GLU A 744 -18.67 -27.89 21.53
N GLU A 745 -18.75 -27.82 22.87
CA GLU A 745 -19.61 -26.86 23.57
C GLU A 745 -19.21 -25.41 23.22
N GLY A 746 -17.90 -25.12 23.23
CA GLY A 746 -17.35 -23.81 22.93
C GLY A 746 -17.62 -23.36 21.50
N ARG A 747 -17.41 -24.23 20.50
CA ARG A 747 -17.68 -23.95 19.09
C ARG A 747 -19.16 -23.64 18.87
N ASP A 748 -20.04 -24.49 19.39
CA ASP A 748 -21.49 -24.34 19.18
C ASP A 748 -22.00 -23.05 19.80
N LEU A 749 -21.51 -22.70 20.99
CA LEU A 749 -21.82 -21.43 21.64
C LEU A 749 -21.23 -20.24 20.86
N ALA A 750 -19.97 -20.34 20.44
CA ALA A 750 -19.26 -19.31 19.70
C ALA A 750 -19.96 -18.99 18.36
N ASP A 751 -20.40 -20.01 17.62
CA ASP A 751 -21.16 -19.85 16.38
C ASP A 751 -22.53 -19.17 16.63
N VAL A 752 -23.17 -19.41 17.78
CA VAL A 752 -24.43 -18.76 18.17
C VAL A 752 -24.26 -17.28 18.56
N VAL A 753 -23.17 -16.95 19.26
CA VAL A 753 -22.91 -15.57 19.73
C VAL A 753 -22.11 -14.73 18.74
N GLY A 754 -21.59 -15.32 17.66
CA GLY A 754 -20.79 -14.64 16.64
C GLY A 754 -19.31 -14.51 16.98
N ASP A 755 -18.82 -15.28 17.94
CA ASP A 755 -17.41 -15.31 18.35
C ASP A 755 -16.57 -16.13 17.38
N ARG A 756 -16.23 -15.54 16.23
CA ARG A 756 -15.51 -16.25 15.16
C ARG A 756 -14.13 -16.72 15.58
N PHE A 757 -13.41 -15.94 16.39
CA PHE A 757 -12.10 -16.34 16.89
C PHE A 757 -12.22 -17.53 17.84
N GLY A 758 -13.14 -17.48 18.81
CA GLY A 758 -13.42 -18.61 19.71
C GLY A 758 -13.82 -19.86 18.94
N ALA A 759 -14.65 -19.72 17.90
CA ALA A 759 -15.03 -20.84 17.03
C ALA A 759 -13.83 -21.44 16.30
N ARG A 760 -12.94 -20.62 15.72
CA ARG A 760 -11.70 -21.09 15.07
C ARG A 760 -10.76 -21.78 16.05
N LEU A 761 -10.56 -21.23 17.25
CA LEU A 761 -9.73 -21.83 18.29
C LEU A 761 -10.29 -23.18 18.78
N CYS A 762 -11.62 -23.29 18.92
CA CYS A 762 -12.29 -24.55 19.22
C CYS A 762 -12.09 -25.58 18.10
N ARG A 763 -12.30 -25.20 16.83
CA ARG A 763 -12.09 -26.09 15.67
C ARG A 763 -10.62 -26.54 15.55
N LEU A 764 -9.68 -25.64 15.82
CA LEU A 764 -8.25 -26.00 15.93
C LEU A 764 -8.03 -27.05 17.03
N SER A 765 -8.64 -26.83 18.20
CA SER A 765 -8.54 -27.76 19.33
C SER A 765 -9.12 -29.14 19.00
N LEU A 766 -10.22 -29.19 18.23
CA LEU A 766 -10.81 -30.44 17.72
C LEU A 766 -9.84 -31.17 16.77
N GLY A 767 -9.17 -30.45 15.86
CA GLY A 767 -8.14 -31.04 15.00
C GLY A 767 -7.03 -31.72 15.81
N TRP A 768 -6.55 -31.09 16.88
CA TRP A 768 -5.56 -31.67 17.78
C TRP A 768 -6.10 -32.89 18.56
N ALA A 769 -7.34 -32.83 19.04
CA ALA A 769 -7.96 -33.96 19.73
C ALA A 769 -8.11 -35.18 18.80
N LEU A 770 -8.57 -34.98 17.56
CA LEU A 770 -8.66 -36.03 16.54
C LEU A 770 -7.29 -36.64 16.24
N LEU A 771 -6.26 -35.81 16.08
CA LEU A 771 -4.88 -36.25 15.87
C LEU A 771 -4.39 -37.13 17.03
N MET A 772 -4.56 -36.69 18.28
CA MET A 772 -4.14 -37.44 19.47
C MET A 772 -4.88 -38.80 19.59
N ARG A 773 -6.14 -38.85 19.17
CA ARG A 773 -6.96 -40.07 19.12
C ARG A 773 -6.63 -41.00 17.95
N GLY A 774 -5.75 -40.58 17.03
CA GLY A 774 -5.35 -41.36 15.86
C GLY A 774 -6.33 -41.26 14.68
N GLU A 775 -7.28 -40.32 14.71
CA GLU A 775 -8.26 -40.07 13.64
C GLU A 775 -7.63 -39.12 12.59
N LEU A 776 -6.56 -39.59 11.92
CA LEU A 776 -5.67 -38.73 11.12
C LEU A 776 -6.35 -38.08 9.90
N VAL A 777 -7.26 -38.80 9.24
CA VAL A 777 -7.98 -38.28 8.05
C VAL A 777 -8.87 -37.11 8.45
N ASP A 778 -9.63 -37.26 9.53
CA ASP A 778 -10.50 -36.21 10.04
C ASP A 778 -9.69 -35.05 10.61
N ALA A 779 -8.55 -35.32 11.26
CA ALA A 779 -7.63 -34.28 11.72
C ALA A 779 -7.10 -33.42 10.55
N VAL A 780 -6.65 -34.03 9.45
CA VAL A 780 -6.20 -33.30 8.25
C VAL A 780 -7.33 -32.44 7.68
N ALA A 781 -8.55 -32.97 7.59
CA ALA A 781 -9.70 -32.23 7.09
C ALA A 781 -10.02 -31.03 7.99
N GLN A 782 -10.03 -31.22 9.31
CA GLN A 782 -10.30 -30.14 10.28
C GLN A 782 -9.23 -29.06 10.25
N PHE A 783 -7.94 -29.42 10.31
CA PHE A 783 -6.88 -28.42 10.23
C PHE A 783 -6.89 -27.66 8.90
N SER A 784 -7.13 -28.35 7.78
CA SER A 784 -7.23 -27.71 6.46
C SER A 784 -8.36 -26.67 6.42
N ALA A 785 -9.53 -27.02 6.96
CA ALA A 785 -10.68 -26.11 7.03
C ALA A 785 -10.38 -24.88 7.92
N VAL A 786 -9.74 -25.10 9.07
CA VAL A 786 -9.34 -24.02 9.98
C VAL A 786 -8.32 -23.09 9.34
N VAL A 787 -7.27 -23.63 8.71
CA VAL A 787 -6.24 -22.83 8.02
C VAL A 787 -6.86 -21.95 6.93
N ALA A 788 -7.77 -22.50 6.13
CA ALA A 788 -8.47 -21.73 5.09
C ALA A 788 -9.31 -20.57 5.68
N ASP A 789 -10.04 -20.83 6.78
CA ASP A 789 -10.85 -19.82 7.48
C ASP A 789 -9.96 -18.72 8.13
N CYS A 790 -8.83 -19.12 8.72
CA CYS A 790 -7.87 -18.20 9.32
C CYS A 790 -7.20 -17.29 8.27
N GLN A 791 -6.77 -17.86 7.13
CA GLN A 791 -6.18 -17.10 6.04
C GLN A 791 -7.17 -16.09 5.44
N ALA A 792 -8.44 -16.49 5.26
CA ALA A 792 -9.49 -15.58 4.80
C ALA A 792 -9.77 -14.43 5.80
N SER A 793 -9.48 -14.66 7.08
CA SER A 793 -9.67 -13.68 8.15
C SER A 793 -8.39 -12.91 8.52
N HIS A 794 -7.25 -13.18 7.88
CA HIS A 794 -5.92 -12.68 8.25
C HIS A 794 -5.55 -12.93 9.72
N ASP A 795 -5.79 -14.16 10.20
CA ASP A 795 -5.42 -14.64 11.53
C ASP A 795 -4.13 -15.49 11.45
N ASP A 796 -2.98 -14.82 11.50
CA ASP A 796 -1.68 -15.47 11.30
C ASP A 796 -1.33 -16.46 12.42
N PHE A 797 -1.77 -16.16 13.65
CA PHE A 797 -1.51 -16.98 14.83
C PHE A 797 -2.17 -18.37 14.74
N LEU A 798 -3.48 -18.42 14.42
CA LEU A 798 -4.18 -19.69 14.26
C LEU A 798 -3.81 -20.40 12.95
N THR A 799 -3.48 -19.64 11.90
CA THR A 799 -2.95 -20.19 10.64
C THR A 799 -1.70 -21.02 10.90
N ALA A 800 -0.72 -20.47 11.62
CA ALA A 800 0.51 -21.17 11.95
C ALA A 800 0.28 -22.43 12.80
N SER A 801 -0.60 -22.33 13.80
CA SER A 801 -0.94 -23.47 14.67
C SER A 801 -1.67 -24.59 13.91
N GLY A 802 -2.54 -24.23 12.96
CA GLY A 802 -3.21 -25.18 12.08
C GLY A 802 -2.25 -25.85 11.08
N LEU A 803 -1.32 -25.09 10.51
CA LEU A 803 -0.26 -25.61 9.63
C LEU A 803 0.70 -26.55 10.37
N MET A 804 1.03 -26.24 11.63
CA MET A 804 1.76 -27.17 12.50
C MET A 804 1.00 -28.50 12.64
N GLY A 805 -0.30 -28.45 12.95
CA GLY A 805 -1.16 -29.63 13.04
C GLY A 805 -1.21 -30.44 11.74
N LEU A 806 -1.31 -29.76 10.59
CA LEU A 806 -1.23 -30.39 9.27
C LEU A 806 0.13 -31.06 9.05
N GLY A 807 1.24 -30.39 9.39
CA GLY A 807 2.58 -30.93 9.29
C GLY A 807 2.72 -32.25 10.05
N VAL A 808 2.27 -32.28 11.30
CA VAL A 808 2.27 -33.50 12.13
C VAL A 808 1.37 -34.59 11.51
N ALA A 809 0.13 -34.26 11.13
CA ALA A 809 -0.81 -35.24 10.61
C ALA A 809 -0.34 -35.83 9.26
N HIS A 810 0.20 -35.02 8.36
CA HIS A 810 0.79 -35.48 7.10
C HIS A 810 2.03 -36.36 7.34
N ALA A 811 2.88 -36.03 8.31
CA ALA A 811 4.02 -36.86 8.67
C ALA A 811 3.57 -38.25 9.13
N GLN A 812 2.56 -38.32 10.00
CA GLN A 812 1.96 -39.57 10.48
C GLN A 812 1.32 -40.42 9.37
N ARG A 813 0.82 -39.77 8.31
CA ARG A 813 0.28 -40.44 7.11
C ARG A 813 1.34 -40.77 6.04
N GLY A 814 2.61 -40.42 6.27
CA GLY A 814 3.71 -40.67 5.32
C GLY A 814 3.75 -39.71 4.13
N GLU A 815 2.97 -38.63 4.18
CA GLU A 815 2.88 -37.61 3.15
C GLU A 815 4.00 -36.57 3.33
N VAL A 816 5.26 -37.04 3.29
CA VAL A 816 6.47 -36.29 3.69
C VAL A 816 6.57 -34.91 3.03
N ARG A 817 6.25 -34.80 1.73
CA ARG A 817 6.30 -33.51 1.02
C ARG A 817 5.25 -32.52 1.53
N ALA A 818 4.04 -33.00 1.81
CA ALA A 818 2.99 -32.15 2.38
C ALA A 818 3.32 -31.74 3.81
N ALA A 819 3.90 -32.65 4.60
CA ALA A 819 4.38 -32.37 5.95
C ALA A 819 5.46 -31.28 5.96
N ALA A 820 6.47 -31.40 5.08
CA ALA A 820 7.55 -30.43 4.96
C ALA A 820 7.03 -29.05 4.48
N ALA A 821 6.15 -29.03 3.47
CA ALA A 821 5.56 -27.79 2.97
C ALA A 821 4.72 -27.08 4.04
N ALA A 822 3.90 -27.82 4.81
CA ALA A 822 3.13 -27.24 5.90
C ALA A 822 4.03 -26.66 7.01
N ALA A 823 5.12 -27.34 7.36
CA ALA A 823 6.08 -26.86 8.35
C ALA A 823 6.85 -25.62 7.87
N GLU A 824 7.24 -25.56 6.60
CA GLU A 824 7.91 -24.39 5.99
C GLU A 824 6.99 -23.16 6.01
N VAL A 825 5.76 -23.30 5.54
CA VAL A 825 4.77 -22.21 5.56
C VAL A 825 4.44 -21.78 6.99
N ALA A 826 4.39 -22.71 7.94
CA ALA A 826 4.20 -22.38 9.35
C ALA A 826 5.36 -21.52 9.90
N LEU A 827 6.61 -21.86 9.56
CA LEU A 827 7.80 -21.10 9.97
C LEU A 827 7.82 -19.69 9.35
N GLU A 828 7.44 -19.55 8.09
CA GLU A 828 7.30 -18.25 7.42
C GLU A 828 6.24 -17.38 8.09
N ALA A 829 5.07 -17.96 8.39
CA ALA A 829 3.94 -17.24 9.00
C ALA A 829 4.24 -16.71 10.41
N VAL A 830 5.17 -17.33 11.15
CA VAL A 830 5.49 -16.96 12.54
C VAL A 830 6.82 -16.21 12.71
N ALA A 831 7.55 -15.96 11.63
CA ALA A 831 8.85 -15.30 11.68
C ALA A 831 8.81 -13.97 12.46
N ASP A 832 7.70 -13.23 12.35
CA ASP A 832 7.49 -11.94 12.98
C ASP A 832 6.69 -11.99 14.30
N LEU A 833 6.18 -13.18 14.70
CA LEU A 833 5.31 -13.34 15.88
C LEU A 833 6.10 -13.62 17.18
N GLY A 834 7.37 -14.01 17.08
CA GLY A 834 8.29 -14.18 18.20
C GLY A 834 8.84 -15.60 18.40
N GLU A 835 9.84 -15.71 19.27
CA GLU A 835 10.64 -16.93 19.48
C GLU A 835 9.80 -18.17 19.82
N TYR A 836 8.80 -18.05 20.69
CA TYR A 836 7.94 -19.17 21.07
C TYR A 836 7.29 -19.86 19.86
N PHE A 837 6.77 -19.09 18.92
CA PHE A 837 6.07 -19.62 17.75
C PHE A 837 7.00 -20.28 16.74
N LEU A 838 8.20 -19.72 16.55
CA LEU A 838 9.27 -20.37 15.79
C LEU A 838 9.59 -21.75 16.38
N GLY A 839 9.67 -21.84 17.70
CA GLY A 839 9.90 -23.10 18.41
C GLY A 839 8.89 -24.19 18.06
N LEU A 840 7.60 -23.83 17.98
CA LEU A 840 6.52 -24.74 17.57
C LEU A 840 6.62 -25.15 16.08
N GLY A 841 6.92 -24.21 15.18
CA GLY A 841 7.14 -24.52 13.76
C GLY A 841 8.28 -25.54 13.55
N TYR A 842 9.37 -25.39 14.31
CA TYR A 842 10.50 -26.33 14.26
C TYR A 842 10.15 -27.73 14.79
N VAL A 843 9.17 -27.87 15.70
CA VAL A 843 8.67 -29.20 16.12
C VAL A 843 8.02 -29.94 14.94
N ALA A 844 7.20 -29.26 14.15
CA ALA A 844 6.60 -29.86 12.95
C ALA A 844 7.66 -30.19 11.88
N ALA A 845 8.63 -29.29 11.67
CA ALA A 845 9.74 -29.53 10.73
C ALA A 845 10.56 -30.76 11.13
N ALA A 846 10.85 -30.93 12.42
CA ALA A 846 11.56 -32.10 12.93
C ALA A 846 10.79 -33.41 12.68
N GLN A 847 9.47 -33.41 12.88
CA GLN A 847 8.65 -34.60 12.57
C GLN A 847 8.58 -34.92 11.08
N ALA A 848 8.43 -33.90 10.22
CA ALA A 848 8.44 -34.09 8.77
C ALA A 848 9.77 -34.70 8.30
N ALA A 849 10.90 -34.24 8.86
CA ALA A 849 12.23 -34.77 8.56
C ALA A 849 12.39 -36.24 9.03
N LEU A 850 11.93 -36.60 10.24
CA LEU A 850 11.95 -37.98 10.72
C LEU A 850 11.10 -38.92 9.86
N ALA A 851 9.91 -38.47 9.43
CA ALA A 851 9.07 -39.24 8.51
C ALA A 851 9.74 -39.44 7.13
N GLY A 852 10.57 -38.48 6.72
CA GLY A 852 11.33 -38.47 5.47
C GLY A 852 12.64 -39.27 5.48
N ASP A 853 13.09 -39.77 6.64
CA ASP A 853 14.44 -40.35 6.86
C ASP A 853 15.59 -39.34 6.78
N ASP A 854 15.31 -38.03 6.96
CA ASP A 854 16.33 -36.99 7.04
C ASP A 854 16.68 -36.69 8.50
N VAL A 855 17.43 -37.61 9.11
CA VAL A 855 17.75 -37.54 10.55
C VAL A 855 18.62 -36.33 10.90
N ALA A 856 19.47 -35.87 9.97
CA ALA A 856 20.29 -34.68 10.17
C ALA A 856 19.42 -33.41 10.24
N ALA A 857 18.47 -33.25 9.30
CA ALA A 857 17.53 -32.13 9.35
C ALA A 857 16.63 -32.21 10.60
N ALA A 858 16.21 -33.41 11.00
CA ALA A 858 15.43 -33.61 12.22
C ALA A 858 16.19 -33.18 13.48
N GLN A 859 17.49 -33.46 13.58
CA GLN A 859 18.32 -33.01 14.68
C GLN A 859 18.41 -31.48 14.73
N VAL A 860 18.73 -30.84 13.60
CA VAL A 860 18.85 -29.37 13.51
C VAL A 860 17.54 -28.69 13.89
N ALA A 861 16.41 -29.15 13.35
CA ALA A 861 15.09 -28.63 13.69
C ALA A 861 14.76 -28.86 15.18
N SER A 862 15.10 -30.02 15.75
CA SER A 862 14.87 -30.30 17.18
C SER A 862 15.70 -29.41 18.11
N GLU A 863 16.94 -29.10 17.74
CA GLU A 863 17.80 -28.17 18.48
C GLU A 863 17.26 -26.73 18.42
N ALA A 864 16.78 -26.31 17.25
CA ALA A 864 16.11 -25.02 17.09
C ALA A 864 14.83 -24.93 17.93
N ALA A 865 13.98 -25.96 17.87
CA ALA A 865 12.77 -26.04 18.70
C ALA A 865 13.10 -25.92 20.20
N TRP A 866 14.12 -26.63 20.69
CA TRP A 866 14.59 -26.52 22.07
C TRP A 866 15.05 -25.11 22.42
N ARG A 867 15.90 -24.50 21.57
CA ARG A 867 16.45 -23.16 21.80
C ARG A 867 15.35 -22.13 22.00
N TYR A 868 14.33 -22.17 21.15
CA TYR A 868 13.23 -21.21 21.17
C TYR A 868 12.20 -21.47 22.28
N LEU A 869 11.82 -22.74 22.49
CA LEU A 869 10.81 -23.08 23.50
C LEU A 869 11.35 -23.00 24.93
N SER A 870 12.62 -23.32 25.17
CA SER A 870 13.18 -23.42 26.54
C SER A 870 13.22 -22.10 27.30
N VAL A 871 13.21 -20.96 26.60
CA VAL A 871 13.16 -19.62 27.20
C VAL A 871 11.78 -19.32 27.76
N ALA A 872 10.73 -19.52 26.96
CA ALA A 872 9.37 -19.17 27.32
C ALA A 872 8.62 -20.28 28.09
N GLN A 873 8.90 -21.55 27.76
CA GLN A 873 8.23 -22.73 28.32
C GLN A 873 9.21 -23.90 28.56
N PRO A 874 9.99 -23.89 29.65
CA PRO A 874 11.00 -24.92 29.88
C PRO A 874 10.42 -26.33 30.04
N LYS A 875 9.28 -26.49 30.75
CA LYS A 875 8.64 -27.81 30.91
C LYS A 875 8.12 -28.37 29.60
N MET A 876 7.42 -27.55 28.80
CA MET A 876 6.94 -27.96 27.48
C MET A 876 8.11 -28.29 26.55
N ALA A 877 9.18 -27.50 26.56
CA ALA A 877 10.37 -27.77 25.76
C ALA A 877 10.97 -29.14 26.10
N VAL A 878 11.02 -29.52 27.38
CA VAL A 878 11.48 -30.84 27.81
C VAL A 878 10.53 -31.95 27.34
N ALA A 879 9.21 -31.76 27.46
CA ALA A 879 8.21 -32.72 26.99
C ALA A 879 8.29 -32.94 25.47
N GLN A 880 8.38 -31.86 24.68
CA GLN A 880 8.48 -31.89 23.20
C GLN A 880 9.81 -32.50 22.73
N ARG A 881 10.91 -32.24 23.45
CA ARG A 881 12.22 -32.84 23.15
C ARG A 881 12.21 -34.36 23.30
N GLY A 882 11.33 -34.89 24.16
CA GLY A 882 11.18 -36.30 24.47
C GLY A 882 10.81 -37.22 23.31
N PHE A 883 10.39 -36.67 22.17
CA PHE A 883 10.07 -37.46 20.98
C PHE A 883 11.09 -37.23 19.85
N ASN A 884 11.03 -36.08 19.17
CA ASN A 884 11.82 -35.85 17.95
C ASN A 884 13.34 -35.92 18.18
N ALA A 885 13.83 -35.22 19.21
CA ALA A 885 15.26 -35.16 19.50
C ALA A 885 15.79 -36.52 20.00
N VAL A 886 14.98 -37.23 20.79
CA VAL A 886 15.33 -38.57 21.30
C VAL A 886 15.46 -39.56 20.15
N GLU A 887 14.51 -39.59 19.21
CA GLU A 887 14.57 -40.49 18.05
C GLU A 887 15.74 -40.13 17.12
N ALA A 888 15.97 -38.84 16.84
CA ALA A 888 17.11 -38.41 16.04
C ALA A 888 18.45 -38.83 16.67
N ALA A 889 18.63 -38.58 17.97
CA ALA A 889 19.85 -38.98 18.69
C ALA A 889 20.01 -40.51 18.76
N ARG A 890 18.92 -41.26 18.94
CA ARG A 890 18.94 -42.73 18.95
C ARG A 890 19.42 -43.29 17.61
N VAL A 891 18.90 -42.79 16.49
CA VAL A 891 19.28 -43.24 15.15
C VAL A 891 20.73 -42.85 14.79
N LEU A 892 21.19 -41.68 15.26
CA LEU A 892 22.58 -41.25 15.12
C LEU A 892 23.56 -41.97 16.06
N GLY A 893 23.06 -42.78 16.99
CA GLY A 893 23.86 -43.56 17.94
C GLY A 893 24.27 -42.82 19.21
N ASP A 894 23.81 -41.58 19.44
CA ASP A 894 24.01 -40.87 20.71
C ASP A 894 22.98 -41.31 21.76
N LEU A 895 23.12 -42.55 22.22
CA LEU A 895 22.23 -43.16 23.21
C LEU A 895 22.33 -42.48 24.59
N THR A 896 23.40 -41.74 24.87
CA THR A 896 23.58 -41.00 26.13
C THR A 896 22.67 -39.79 26.15
N ALA A 897 22.72 -38.96 25.10
CA ALA A 897 21.84 -37.81 24.97
C ALA A 897 20.37 -38.25 24.85
N ALA A 898 20.09 -39.27 24.05
CA ALA A 898 18.75 -39.81 23.87
C ALA A 898 18.14 -40.27 25.22
N ARG A 899 18.92 -40.97 26.05
CA ARG A 899 18.46 -41.40 27.39
C ARG A 899 18.21 -40.22 28.31
N LEU A 900 19.15 -39.28 28.39
CA LEU A 900 19.02 -38.09 29.25
C LEU A 900 17.74 -37.31 28.93
N TRP A 901 17.47 -37.08 27.64
CA TRP A 901 16.28 -36.34 27.21
C TRP A 901 15.00 -37.14 27.41
N ALA A 902 15.01 -38.46 27.17
CA ALA A 902 13.86 -39.32 27.42
C ALA A 902 13.49 -39.38 28.91
N ASP A 903 14.47 -39.52 29.81
CA ASP A 903 14.24 -39.51 31.25
C ASP A 903 13.70 -38.16 31.73
N GLY A 904 14.24 -37.05 31.21
CA GLY A 904 13.71 -35.71 31.47
C GLY A 904 12.27 -35.53 31.01
N ALA A 905 11.93 -36.02 29.81
CA ALA A 905 10.58 -35.92 29.26
C ALA A 905 9.56 -36.72 30.08
N VAL A 906 9.87 -37.97 30.45
CA VAL A 906 8.97 -38.80 31.28
C VAL A 906 8.69 -38.15 32.64
N ALA A 907 9.62 -37.38 33.19
CA ALA A 907 9.46 -36.72 34.49
C ALA A 907 8.45 -35.55 34.47
N VAL A 908 8.22 -34.91 33.31
CA VAL A 908 7.40 -33.69 33.21
C VAL A 908 6.21 -33.81 32.28
N ALA A 909 6.22 -34.77 31.35
CA ALA A 909 5.21 -34.88 30.32
C ALA A 909 3.85 -35.36 30.86
N THR A 910 2.79 -34.82 30.29
CA THR A 910 1.38 -35.15 30.56
C THR A 910 0.69 -35.60 29.26
N GLY A 911 -0.45 -36.29 29.39
CA GLY A 911 -1.29 -36.68 28.26
C GLY A 911 -0.52 -37.36 27.12
N TRP A 912 -0.70 -36.87 25.89
CA TRP A 912 -0.03 -37.42 24.70
C TRP A 912 1.50 -37.35 24.74
N HIS A 913 2.08 -36.30 25.32
CA HIS A 913 3.54 -36.14 25.43
C HIS A 913 4.11 -37.22 26.33
N ARG A 914 3.33 -37.68 27.32
CA ARG A 914 3.74 -38.75 28.23
C ARG A 914 3.76 -40.11 27.55
N VAL A 915 2.75 -40.42 26.73
CA VAL A 915 2.73 -41.63 25.90
C VAL A 915 3.95 -41.64 24.96
N ALA A 916 4.20 -40.53 24.27
CA ALA A 916 5.35 -40.37 23.39
C ALA A 916 6.70 -40.51 24.12
N ALA A 917 6.84 -39.92 25.31
CA ALA A 917 8.06 -39.99 26.11
C ALA A 917 8.36 -41.41 26.61
N TYR A 918 7.35 -42.16 27.06
CA TYR A 918 7.52 -43.56 27.45
C TYR A 918 7.92 -44.43 26.25
N LEU A 919 7.28 -44.26 25.09
CA LEU A 919 7.64 -44.97 23.87
C LEU A 919 9.10 -44.69 23.46
N ALA A 920 9.49 -43.42 23.43
CA ALA A 920 10.84 -43.02 23.07
C ALA A 920 11.88 -43.61 24.06
N ARG A 921 11.59 -43.58 25.36
CA ARG A 921 12.46 -44.21 26.37
C ARG A 921 12.54 -45.72 26.23
N ALA A 922 11.43 -46.39 25.90
CA ALA A 922 11.42 -47.82 25.65
C ALA A 922 12.35 -48.17 24.48
N ARG A 923 12.28 -47.44 23.37
CA ARG A 923 13.16 -47.63 22.21
C ARG A 923 14.63 -47.37 22.52
N VAL A 924 14.94 -46.33 23.31
CA VAL A 924 16.31 -46.08 23.80
C VAL A 924 16.80 -47.24 24.68
N ALA A 925 15.95 -47.73 25.58
CA ALA A 925 16.28 -48.88 26.43
C ALA A 925 16.53 -50.15 25.60
N THR A 926 15.74 -50.41 24.56
CA THR A 926 15.98 -51.51 23.61
C THR A 926 17.34 -51.35 22.92
N ALA A 927 17.67 -50.16 22.41
CA ALA A 927 18.97 -49.89 21.77
C ALA A 927 20.17 -50.06 22.74
N GLN A 928 19.95 -49.85 24.05
CA GLN A 928 20.94 -50.08 25.11
C GLN A 928 20.98 -51.52 25.64
N GLY A 929 20.11 -52.42 25.14
CA GLY A 929 20.00 -53.80 25.62
C GLY A 929 19.29 -53.95 26.97
N LEU A 930 18.57 -52.94 27.44
CA LEU A 930 17.86 -52.92 28.72
C LEU A 930 16.39 -53.37 28.56
N GLN A 931 16.21 -54.66 28.26
CA GLN A 931 14.91 -55.24 27.91
C GLN A 931 13.83 -55.02 29.00
N ASP A 932 14.17 -55.23 30.29
CA ASP A 932 13.22 -55.03 31.40
C ASP A 932 12.75 -53.58 31.53
N GLN A 933 13.61 -52.60 31.23
CA GLN A 933 13.21 -51.19 31.24
C GLN A 933 12.31 -50.89 30.04
N SER A 934 12.67 -51.40 28.85
CA SER A 934 11.88 -51.24 27.64
C SER A 934 10.46 -51.81 27.78
N GLU A 935 10.33 -53.03 28.31
CA GLU A 935 9.03 -53.66 28.54
C GLU A 935 8.17 -52.86 29.53
N ARG A 936 8.77 -52.38 30.63
CA ARG A 936 8.07 -51.54 31.62
C ARG A 936 7.57 -50.24 31.00
N ASP A 937 8.42 -49.55 30.26
CA ASP A 937 8.08 -48.27 29.62
C ASP A 937 7.01 -48.44 28.54
N ALA A 938 7.09 -49.49 27.72
CA ALA A 938 6.05 -49.77 26.73
C ALA A 938 4.70 -50.12 27.38
N HIS A 939 4.69 -50.87 28.50
CA HIS A 939 3.47 -51.09 29.26
C HIS A 939 2.90 -49.82 29.90
N ASP A 940 3.77 -48.97 30.45
CA ASP A 940 3.34 -47.70 31.03
C ASP A 940 2.84 -46.73 29.95
N ALA A 941 3.39 -46.76 28.73
CA ALA A 941 2.84 -46.06 27.57
C ALA A 941 1.42 -46.55 27.22
N LEU A 942 1.18 -47.87 27.17
CA LEU A 942 -0.16 -48.41 26.91
C LEU A 942 -1.18 -48.08 28.00
N ALA A 943 -0.75 -48.10 29.28
CA ALA A 943 -1.60 -47.69 30.39
C ALA A 943 -1.97 -46.20 30.29
N CYS A 944 -0.98 -45.35 30.01
CA CYS A 944 -1.22 -43.92 29.79
C CYS A 944 -2.12 -43.67 28.58
N ALA A 945 -1.96 -44.40 27.47
CA ALA A 945 -2.81 -44.32 26.28
C ALA A 945 -4.27 -44.68 26.60
N ALA A 946 -4.50 -45.73 27.39
CA ALA A 946 -5.83 -46.12 27.83
C ALA A 946 -6.48 -45.07 28.73
N ASP A 947 -5.74 -44.54 29.71
CA ASP A 947 -6.25 -43.57 30.68
C ASP A 947 -6.55 -42.20 30.05
N SER A 948 -5.76 -41.79 29.05
CA SER A 948 -5.87 -40.47 28.42
C SER A 948 -6.64 -40.44 27.09
N GLY A 949 -6.95 -41.61 26.51
CA GLY A 949 -7.57 -41.70 25.18
C GLY A 949 -6.63 -41.30 24.03
N VAL A 950 -5.31 -41.29 24.27
CA VAL A 950 -4.31 -40.98 23.24
C VAL A 950 -3.86 -42.26 22.55
N TYR A 951 -4.25 -42.44 21.29
CA TYR A 951 -3.94 -43.66 20.51
C TYR A 951 -2.93 -43.45 19.38
N LEU A 952 -2.48 -42.22 19.15
CA LEU A 952 -1.53 -41.89 18.06
C LEU A 952 -0.26 -42.77 18.05
N HIS A 953 0.25 -43.15 19.24
CA HIS A 953 1.46 -43.97 19.39
C HIS A 953 1.17 -45.43 19.77
N LEU A 954 -0.08 -45.87 19.67
CA LEU A 954 -0.50 -47.21 20.09
C LEU A 954 0.21 -48.30 19.27
N ALA A 955 0.20 -48.19 17.95
CA ALA A 955 0.80 -49.19 17.08
C ALA A 955 2.31 -49.31 17.30
N ASP A 956 3.02 -48.19 17.41
CA ASP A 956 4.46 -48.17 17.70
C ASP A 956 4.81 -48.84 19.04
N THR A 957 3.93 -48.65 20.05
CA THR A 957 4.12 -49.26 21.37
C THR A 957 3.87 -50.77 21.35
N LEU A 958 2.88 -51.21 20.56
CA LEU A 958 2.63 -52.63 20.32
C LEU A 958 3.78 -53.29 19.53
N ASP A 959 4.33 -52.60 18.52
CA ASP A 959 5.52 -53.04 17.78
C ASP A 959 6.72 -53.22 18.74
N CYS A 960 6.91 -52.31 19.69
CA CYS A 960 7.97 -52.40 20.70
C CYS A 960 7.81 -53.64 21.62
N LEU A 961 6.61 -53.92 22.12
CA LEU A 961 6.35 -55.13 22.92
C LEU A 961 6.48 -56.42 22.11
N ALA A 962 6.04 -56.40 20.86
CA ALA A 962 6.18 -57.54 19.96
C ALA A 962 7.65 -57.87 19.69
N ASP A 963 8.48 -56.83 19.49
CA ASP A 963 9.92 -56.98 19.29
C ASP A 963 10.62 -57.62 20.49
N LEU A 964 10.28 -57.20 21.71
CA LEU A 964 10.82 -57.78 22.95
C LEU A 964 10.39 -59.25 23.15
N GLY A 965 9.19 -59.61 22.70
CA GLY A 965 8.61 -60.94 22.87
C GLY A 965 9.02 -61.98 21.83
N LYS A 966 9.64 -61.58 20.71
CA LYS A 966 9.85 -62.46 19.54
C LYS A 966 10.62 -63.76 19.84
N GLY A 967 11.50 -63.75 20.84
CA GLY A 967 12.29 -64.91 21.27
C GLY A 967 11.77 -65.67 22.50
N THR A 968 10.71 -65.18 23.16
CA THR A 968 10.17 -65.79 24.39
C THR A 968 8.78 -66.36 24.19
N ASP A 969 7.91 -65.63 23.49
CA ASP A 969 6.54 -66.03 23.16
C ASP A 969 6.20 -65.53 21.74
N SER A 970 6.65 -66.32 20.75
CA SER A 970 6.55 -65.95 19.34
C SER A 970 5.09 -65.81 18.86
N TRP A 971 4.15 -66.60 19.42
CA TRP A 971 2.73 -66.46 19.09
C TRP A 971 2.19 -65.10 19.54
N ARG A 972 2.47 -64.72 20.79
CA ARG A 972 2.06 -63.42 21.33
C ARG A 972 2.70 -62.27 20.56
N ALA A 973 3.99 -62.37 20.21
CA ALA A 973 4.68 -61.38 19.41
C ALA A 973 4.02 -61.18 18.03
N ALA A 974 3.69 -62.27 17.33
CA ALA A 974 3.10 -62.20 15.98
C ALA A 974 1.70 -61.59 16.04
N ARG A 975 0.94 -61.92 17.08
CA ARG A 975 -0.37 -61.33 17.34
C ARG A 975 -0.30 -59.84 17.67
N LEU A 976 0.69 -59.40 18.45
CA LEU A 976 0.90 -57.98 18.75
C LEU A 976 1.30 -57.19 17.49
N PHE A 977 2.18 -57.73 16.63
CA PHE A 977 2.50 -57.11 15.34
C PHE A 977 1.27 -57.04 14.42
N GLY A 978 0.44 -58.08 14.37
CA GLY A 978 -0.82 -58.07 13.62
C GLY A 978 -1.82 -57.03 14.15
N ALA A 979 -1.89 -56.83 15.47
CA ALA A 979 -2.70 -55.79 16.09
C ALA A 979 -2.18 -54.38 15.78
N ALA A 980 -0.85 -54.17 15.85
CA ALA A 980 -0.20 -52.91 15.49
C ALA A 980 -0.47 -52.54 14.03
N ASP A 981 -0.35 -53.51 13.11
CA ASP A 981 -0.63 -53.33 11.69
C ASP A 981 -2.09 -52.96 11.42
N ALA A 982 -3.04 -53.63 12.08
CA ALA A 982 -4.46 -53.27 11.97
C ALA A 982 -4.76 -51.88 12.56
N CYS A 983 -4.11 -51.49 13.65
CA CYS A 983 -4.19 -50.14 14.20
C CYS A 983 -3.70 -49.09 13.18
N ARG A 984 -2.50 -49.27 12.60
CA ARG A 984 -1.95 -48.37 11.56
C ARG A 984 -2.89 -48.24 10.37
N ARG A 985 -3.39 -49.37 9.84
CA ARG A 985 -4.33 -49.39 8.70
C ARG A 985 -5.63 -48.64 8.98
N ARG A 986 -6.22 -48.78 10.17
CA ARG A 986 -7.44 -48.05 10.56
C ARG A 986 -7.21 -46.55 10.68
N MET A 987 -6.09 -46.14 11.27
CA MET A 987 -5.73 -44.73 11.45
C MET A 987 -5.25 -44.06 10.14
N GLY A 988 -4.89 -44.85 9.12
CA GLY A 988 -4.19 -44.35 7.94
C GLY A 988 -2.76 -43.90 8.24
N GLN A 989 -2.17 -44.45 9.31
CA GLN A 989 -0.82 -44.14 9.78
C GLN A 989 0.21 -45.00 9.05
N VAL A 990 1.40 -44.47 8.82
CA VAL A 990 2.56 -45.23 8.32
C VAL A 990 3.58 -45.47 9.43
N LEU A 991 4.34 -46.55 9.30
CA LEU A 991 5.58 -46.70 10.05
C LEU A 991 6.62 -45.74 9.48
N PHE A 992 7.24 -44.91 10.32
CA PHE A 992 8.30 -44.01 9.85
C PHE A 992 9.49 -44.80 9.31
N LYS A 993 10.12 -44.29 8.25
CA LYS A 993 11.24 -44.95 7.57
C LYS A 993 12.40 -45.31 8.51
N ILE A 994 12.68 -44.43 9.47
CA ILE A 994 13.70 -44.65 10.52
C ILE A 994 13.47 -45.89 11.41
N HIS A 995 12.26 -46.46 11.39
CA HIS A 995 11.90 -47.69 12.12
C HIS A 995 11.67 -48.90 11.22
N GLN A 996 11.61 -48.69 9.90
CA GLN A 996 11.19 -49.71 8.96
C GLN A 996 12.15 -50.90 8.90
N ALA A 997 13.46 -50.64 8.87
CA ALA A 997 14.47 -51.71 8.82
C ALA A 997 14.45 -52.61 10.07
N ASP A 998 14.37 -52.00 11.27
CA ASP A 998 14.29 -52.74 12.54
C ASP A 998 13.01 -53.58 12.62
N TYR A 999 11.88 -53.00 12.20
CA TYR A 999 10.59 -53.68 12.13
C TYR A 999 10.61 -54.89 11.18
N GLU A 1000 11.07 -54.71 9.94
CA GLU A 1000 11.14 -55.77 8.93
C GLU A 1000 12.06 -56.92 9.39
N ALA A 1001 13.19 -56.59 10.01
CA ALA A 1001 14.09 -57.58 10.59
C ALA A 1001 13.40 -58.40 11.69
N SER A 1002 12.66 -57.76 12.59
CA SER A 1002 11.94 -58.44 13.67
C SER A 1002 10.80 -59.32 13.19
N VAL A 1003 10.02 -58.85 12.21
CA VAL A 1003 8.95 -59.64 11.59
C VAL A 1003 9.53 -60.84 10.85
N THR A 1004 10.66 -60.68 10.15
CA THR A 1004 11.34 -61.77 9.44
C THR A 1004 11.83 -62.84 10.41
N VAL A 1005 12.55 -62.45 11.47
CA VAL A 1005 13.02 -63.37 12.53
C VAL A 1005 11.86 -64.16 13.12
N LEU A 1006 10.73 -63.51 13.35
CA LEU A 1006 9.56 -64.13 13.93
C LEU A 1006 8.87 -65.12 12.97
N ARG A 1007 8.73 -64.72 11.70
CA ARG A 1007 8.17 -65.59 10.64
C ARG A 1007 9.03 -66.83 10.43
N ASP A 1008 10.36 -66.68 10.44
CA ASP A 1008 11.29 -67.81 10.31
C ASP A 1008 11.22 -68.75 11.52
N ALA A 1009 11.01 -68.22 12.73
CA ALA A 1009 10.90 -69.02 13.96
C ALA A 1009 9.59 -69.83 14.06
N MET A 1010 8.48 -69.29 13.54
CA MET A 1010 7.14 -69.91 13.64
C MET A 1010 6.77 -70.77 12.42
N GLY A 1011 7.32 -70.46 11.24
CA GLY A 1011 6.80 -70.94 9.97
C GLY A 1011 5.55 -70.19 9.51
N ASN A 1012 5.31 -70.17 8.19
CA ASN A 1012 4.31 -69.28 7.58
C ASN A 1012 2.88 -69.48 8.11
N ASN A 1013 2.41 -70.71 8.30
CA ASN A 1013 1.01 -70.97 8.70
C ASN A 1013 0.70 -70.47 10.12
N ASP A 1014 1.56 -70.77 11.08
CA ASP A 1014 1.37 -70.36 12.48
C ASP A 1014 1.56 -68.85 12.63
N PHE A 1015 2.53 -68.28 11.91
CA PHE A 1015 2.71 -66.83 11.83
C PHE A 1015 1.45 -66.13 11.29
N ASP A 1016 0.95 -66.57 10.12
CA ASP A 1016 -0.20 -65.94 9.47
C ASP A 1016 -1.49 -66.08 10.32
N ALA A 1017 -1.65 -67.20 11.04
CA ALA A 1017 -2.77 -67.39 11.97
C ALA A 1017 -2.69 -66.45 13.18
N ALA A 1018 -1.54 -66.39 13.86
CA ALA A 1018 -1.34 -65.49 15.00
C ALA A 1018 -1.47 -64.01 14.60
N TRP A 1019 -0.93 -63.65 13.44
CA TRP A 1019 -1.09 -62.31 12.86
C TRP A 1019 -2.56 -61.98 12.61
N ALA A 1020 -3.32 -62.90 11.99
CA ALA A 1020 -4.74 -62.71 11.73
C ALA A 1020 -5.56 -62.49 13.03
N GLU A 1021 -5.28 -63.26 14.09
CA GLU A 1021 -5.89 -63.03 15.42
C GLU A 1021 -5.59 -61.64 15.99
N GLY A 1022 -4.43 -61.08 15.66
CA GLY A 1022 -4.05 -59.73 16.04
C GLY A 1022 -4.88 -58.70 15.29
N THR A 1023 -5.04 -58.90 13.98
CA THR A 1023 -5.74 -57.94 13.11
C THR A 1023 -7.23 -57.76 13.42
N THR A 1024 -7.84 -58.70 14.15
CA THR A 1024 -9.24 -58.61 14.58
C THR A 1024 -9.45 -57.76 15.83
N LEU A 1025 -8.38 -57.38 16.56
CA LEU A 1025 -8.51 -56.66 17.83
C LEU A 1025 -8.87 -55.18 17.64
N SER A 1026 -9.79 -54.68 18.45
CA SER A 1026 -9.98 -53.24 18.67
C SER A 1026 -8.74 -52.62 19.36
N ALA A 1027 -8.62 -51.29 19.37
CA ALA A 1027 -7.54 -50.62 20.09
C ALA A 1027 -7.53 -50.99 21.59
N GLU A 1028 -8.71 -50.97 22.23
CA GLU A 1028 -8.88 -51.34 23.64
C GLU A 1028 -8.57 -52.82 23.88
N GLU A 1029 -9.01 -53.72 22.99
CA GLU A 1029 -8.73 -55.15 23.09
C GLU A 1029 -7.25 -55.46 22.90
N ALA A 1030 -6.56 -54.74 22.01
CA ALA A 1030 -5.12 -54.85 21.80
C ALA A 1030 -4.35 -54.37 23.04
N ILE A 1031 -4.74 -53.23 23.64
CA ILE A 1031 -4.17 -52.76 24.90
C ILE A 1031 -4.39 -53.80 26.02
N GLY A 1032 -5.63 -54.26 26.19
CA GLY A 1032 -5.98 -55.26 27.20
C GLY A 1032 -5.27 -56.61 26.97
N TYR A 1033 -5.06 -57.02 25.73
CA TYR A 1033 -4.26 -58.20 25.40
C TYR A 1033 -2.78 -58.01 25.75
N ALA A 1034 -2.18 -56.89 25.36
CA ALA A 1034 -0.81 -56.56 25.68
C ALA A 1034 -0.58 -56.49 27.19
N GLN A 1035 -1.47 -55.83 27.94
CA GLN A 1035 -1.35 -55.69 29.41
C GLN A 1035 -1.58 -56.99 30.18
N ARG A 1036 -2.37 -57.94 29.68
CA ARG A 1036 -2.67 -59.22 30.36
C ARG A 1036 -1.45 -60.09 30.62
N GLY A 1037 -0.40 -59.98 29.81
CA GLY A 1037 0.82 -60.75 30.01
C GLY A 1037 1.93 -60.00 30.76
N ARG A 1038 1.61 -58.85 31.38
CA ARG A 1038 2.45 -58.21 32.40
C ARG A 1038 2.37 -59.08 33.66
N GLY A 1039 3.23 -60.08 33.78
CA GLY A 1039 3.32 -60.90 35.01
C GLY A 1039 3.43 -60.02 36.26
N ASP A 1040 2.85 -60.45 37.39
CA ASP A 1040 2.80 -59.68 38.64
C ASP A 1040 4.10 -58.90 38.88
N ARG A 1041 3.95 -57.58 39.09
CA ARG A 1041 5.01 -56.58 39.34
C ARG A 1041 6.18 -57.16 40.16
N LYS A 1042 7.16 -57.79 39.51
CA LYS A 1042 8.42 -58.17 40.18
C LYS A 1042 9.26 -56.90 40.27
N ARG A 1043 9.09 -56.17 41.37
CA ARG A 1043 10.02 -55.11 41.77
C ARG A 1043 11.43 -55.68 41.70
N ALA A 1044 12.35 -55.00 41.02
CA ALA A 1044 13.77 -55.35 41.05
C ALA A 1044 14.18 -55.59 42.52
N SER A 1045 14.85 -56.70 42.82
CA SER A 1045 15.22 -57.06 44.20
C SER A 1045 16.47 -56.32 44.71
N SER A 1046 17.20 -55.66 43.81
CA SER A 1046 18.44 -54.94 44.08
C SER A 1046 18.66 -53.79 43.08
N GLY A 1047 19.61 -52.91 43.35
CA GLY A 1047 19.91 -51.73 42.54
C GLY A 1047 18.97 -50.55 42.81
N TRP A 1048 19.26 -49.39 42.22
CA TRP A 1048 18.50 -48.16 42.48
C TRP A 1048 17.01 -48.26 42.11
N GLU A 1049 16.67 -49.08 41.13
CA GLU A 1049 15.29 -49.32 40.69
C GLU A 1049 14.46 -50.15 41.71
N SER A 1050 15.13 -50.76 42.70
CA SER A 1050 14.48 -51.47 43.80
C SER A 1050 14.03 -50.54 44.94
N LEU A 1051 14.47 -49.28 44.93
CA LEU A 1051 14.10 -48.30 45.95
C LEU A 1051 12.65 -47.84 45.79
N THR A 1052 11.98 -47.64 46.92
CA THR A 1052 10.64 -47.06 46.99
C THR A 1052 10.71 -45.52 46.91
N PRO A 1053 9.62 -44.83 46.54
CA PRO A 1053 9.58 -43.36 46.58
C PRO A 1053 9.99 -42.79 47.95
N ALA A 1054 9.51 -43.40 49.04
CA ALA A 1054 9.90 -43.02 50.40
C ALA A 1054 11.39 -43.24 50.70
N GLU A 1055 11.99 -44.30 50.15
CA GLU A 1055 13.44 -44.55 50.27
C GLU A 1055 14.25 -43.53 49.46
N LEU A 1056 13.78 -43.14 48.26
CA LEU A 1056 14.42 -42.12 47.42
C LEU A 1056 14.39 -40.73 48.06
N ASP A 1057 13.27 -40.34 48.68
CA ASP A 1057 13.17 -39.09 49.44
C ASP A 1057 14.14 -39.08 50.64
N VAL A 1058 14.29 -40.23 51.33
CA VAL A 1058 15.30 -40.37 52.39
C VAL A 1058 16.73 -40.24 51.82
N VAL A 1059 17.03 -40.83 50.65
CA VAL A 1059 18.35 -40.69 50.00
C VAL A 1059 18.63 -39.24 49.61
N ARG A 1060 17.66 -38.50 49.02
CA ARG A 1060 17.81 -37.08 48.66
C ARG A 1060 18.18 -36.23 49.88
N LEU A 1061 17.48 -36.43 50.99
CA LEU A 1061 17.76 -35.68 52.22
C LEU A 1061 19.08 -36.11 52.88
N VAL A 1062 19.57 -37.33 52.64
CA VAL A 1062 20.92 -37.76 53.05
C VAL A 1062 21.99 -37.02 52.24
N THR A 1063 21.78 -36.83 50.93
CA THR A 1063 22.73 -36.07 50.08
C THR A 1063 22.82 -34.59 50.44
N GLU A 1064 21.76 -34.04 51.05
CA GLU A 1064 21.77 -32.68 51.63
C GLU A 1064 22.50 -32.59 52.99
N GLY A 1065 23.07 -33.69 53.48
CA GLY A 1065 23.84 -33.73 54.73
C GLY A 1065 23.01 -33.81 56.01
N LEU A 1066 21.69 -34.01 55.90
CA LEU A 1066 20.79 -34.01 57.06
C LEU A 1066 20.95 -35.28 57.89
N GLY A 1067 20.78 -35.18 59.21
CA GLY A 1067 20.73 -36.33 60.12
C GLY A 1067 19.35 -36.98 60.19
N ASN A 1068 19.24 -38.21 60.72
CA ASN A 1068 17.97 -38.96 60.76
C ASN A 1068 16.83 -38.20 61.45
N LYS A 1069 17.13 -37.36 62.45
CA LYS A 1069 16.13 -36.56 63.18
C LYS A 1069 15.55 -35.44 62.32
N ASP A 1070 16.37 -34.83 61.48
CA ASP A 1070 15.96 -33.73 60.60
C ASP A 1070 15.21 -34.26 59.36
N ILE A 1071 15.65 -35.41 58.83
CA ILE A 1071 14.93 -36.14 57.78
C ILE A 1071 13.55 -36.56 58.26
N ALA A 1072 13.48 -37.10 59.49
CA ALA A 1072 12.23 -37.45 60.14
C ALA A 1072 11.27 -36.25 60.25
N GLY A 1073 11.79 -35.09 60.66
CA GLY A 1073 11.02 -33.84 60.71
C GLY A 1073 10.50 -33.37 59.34
N ARG A 1074 11.32 -33.47 58.29
CA ARG A 1074 10.95 -33.06 56.91
C ARG A 1074 9.96 -33.99 56.23
N LEU A 1075 10.06 -35.29 56.48
CA LEU A 1075 9.18 -36.30 55.87
C LEU A 1075 7.97 -36.66 56.75
N PHE A 1076 7.79 -36.01 57.90
CA PHE A 1076 6.77 -36.35 58.89
C PHE A 1076 6.82 -37.84 59.32
N LEU A 1077 8.04 -38.40 59.43
CA LEU A 1077 8.30 -39.79 59.83
C LEU A 1077 8.97 -39.84 61.22
N SER A 1078 9.02 -41.03 61.85
CA SER A 1078 9.84 -41.20 63.05
C SER A 1078 11.32 -41.39 62.69
N PRO A 1079 12.29 -40.96 63.53
CA PRO A 1079 13.72 -41.21 63.28
C PRO A 1079 14.06 -42.71 63.14
N ARG A 1080 13.26 -43.59 63.76
CA ARG A 1080 13.39 -45.05 63.65
C ARG A 1080 12.92 -45.57 62.29
N THR A 1081 11.91 -44.94 61.70
CA THR A 1081 11.41 -45.23 60.34
C THR A 1081 12.45 -44.80 59.30
N VAL A 1082 13.07 -43.62 59.47
CA VAL A 1082 14.17 -43.17 58.60
C VAL A 1082 15.36 -44.14 58.66
N GLN A 1083 15.72 -44.61 59.86
CA GLN A 1083 16.78 -45.61 60.02
C GLN A 1083 16.43 -46.93 59.29
N ALA A 1084 15.18 -47.39 59.37
CA ALA A 1084 14.74 -48.60 58.67
C ALA A 1084 14.81 -48.45 57.13
N HIS A 1085 14.37 -47.30 56.60
CA HIS A 1085 14.53 -46.98 55.18
C HIS A 1085 16.00 -46.96 54.75
N LEU A 1086 16.89 -46.37 55.55
CA LEU A 1086 18.34 -46.39 55.26
C LEU A 1086 18.91 -47.80 55.25
N THR A 1087 18.53 -48.66 56.19
CA THR A 1087 18.96 -50.06 56.19
C THR A 1087 18.50 -50.78 54.93
N HIS A 1088 17.24 -50.60 54.51
CA HIS A 1088 16.76 -51.18 53.26
C HIS A 1088 17.48 -50.63 52.03
N VAL A 1089 17.74 -49.32 51.98
CA VAL A 1089 18.52 -48.68 50.91
C VAL A 1089 19.92 -49.28 50.83
N TYR A 1090 20.61 -49.43 51.96
CA TYR A 1090 21.94 -50.04 52.02
C TYR A 1090 21.94 -51.48 51.49
N THR A 1091 20.97 -52.30 51.93
CA THR A 1091 20.83 -53.68 51.45
C THR A 1091 20.54 -53.74 49.96
N LYS A 1092 19.63 -52.89 49.46
CA LYS A 1092 19.23 -52.83 48.06
C LYS A 1092 20.34 -52.35 47.12
N LEU A 1093 21.16 -51.40 47.58
CA LEU A 1093 22.25 -50.81 46.80
C LEU A 1093 23.61 -51.49 47.02
N GLY A 1094 23.71 -52.45 47.94
CA GLY A 1094 24.99 -53.09 48.29
C GLY A 1094 25.97 -52.16 49.01
N LEU A 1095 25.47 -51.15 49.73
CA LEU A 1095 26.27 -50.15 50.43
C LEU A 1095 26.30 -50.45 51.93
N THR A 1096 27.35 -50.01 52.63
CA THR A 1096 27.51 -50.28 54.08
C THR A 1096 27.52 -49.03 54.94
N SER A 1097 27.51 -47.83 54.33
CA SER A 1097 27.55 -46.58 55.08
C SER A 1097 26.79 -45.44 54.41
N ARG A 1098 26.40 -44.47 55.24
CA ARG A 1098 25.77 -43.20 54.80
C ARG A 1098 26.67 -42.39 53.87
N VAL A 1099 27.97 -42.43 54.11
CA VAL A 1099 28.97 -41.72 53.29
C VAL A 1099 29.06 -42.34 51.90
N GLN A 1100 29.07 -43.67 51.81
CA GLN A 1100 28.99 -44.37 50.52
C GLN A 1100 27.68 -44.08 49.79
N LEU A 1101 26.55 -44.03 50.49
CA LEU A 1101 25.26 -43.64 49.91
C LEU A 1101 25.30 -42.22 49.33
N ALA A 1102 25.86 -41.26 50.07
CA ALA A 1102 25.99 -39.89 49.59
C ALA A 1102 26.94 -39.76 48.39
N GLN A 1103 28.05 -40.51 48.38
CA GLN A 1103 29.00 -40.54 47.26
C GLN A 1103 28.41 -41.20 46.02
N GLU A 1104 27.70 -42.32 46.17
CA GLU A 1104 27.08 -43.04 45.06
C GLU A 1104 25.90 -42.26 44.47
N ALA A 1105 25.12 -41.58 45.31
CA ALA A 1105 24.08 -40.66 44.87
C ALA A 1105 24.67 -39.44 44.15
N ALA A 1106 25.77 -38.87 44.65
CA ALA A 1106 26.44 -37.72 44.02
C ALA A 1106 27.02 -38.06 42.63
N ARG A 1107 27.53 -39.29 42.42
CA ARG A 1107 27.99 -39.74 41.09
C ARG A 1107 26.86 -39.89 40.08
N ARG A 1108 25.62 -40.06 40.52
CA ARG A 1108 24.43 -40.18 39.67
C ARG A 1108 23.80 -38.82 39.32
N SER A 1109 24.05 -37.81 40.16
CA SER A 1109 23.59 -36.43 39.93
C SER A 1109 24.54 -35.61 39.04
N GLN A 1110 25.66 -36.20 38.58
CA GLN A 1110 26.53 -35.69 37.51
C GLN A 1110 26.20 -36.42 36.22
#